data_AF-A0A9W9XUT5-F1
#
_entry.id   AF-A0A9W9XUT5-F1
#
_cell.length_a   1.000
_cell.length_b   1.000
_cell.length_c   1.000
_cell.angle_alpha   90.00
_cell.angle_beta   90.00
_cell.angle_gamma   90.00
#
_symmetry.space_group_name_H-M   'P 1'
#
loop_
_entity.id
_entity.type
_entity.pdbx_description
1 polymer ?
#
loop_
_entity_poly.entity_id
_entity_poly.type
_entity_poly.pdbx_seq_one_letter_code
_entity_poly.pdbx_strand_id
1 'polypeptide(L)'
;MSPQRPAFDALPLRKNGPPGNAWGMFGDQDQMGMLNLLTPENTAAAAREIVEGVRVSTDWALNSMATPCFGRSAFEHIVKNKAPRVVNDDILIFNTQSSSQWDGFRHYGSKQGTFFNGCTQDDIQNSTRNGIHVWVENGGIVGRGVLLDYAGWAEANGKEVNCFETQSIPASVLQEVAASQNTTFRPGDILFIRTGWTRAYERLSQAECQQLAEYAAPPVIGVESSEAMLRWIWDLGLAAVVGDMPSFEAYPCQNQDFFLHEWLLAGWGVPIGELFDLEQLSQECRRRDRWTFFFSSVPLKKMVLGNAGISRQAEDRSRRSMVACNRCRSRKTRCAGNPPHPCAACVDAGKNCVYSEAEKRVSITESYYRQLQAQAPASREGSHPTPSSEPSISNRYSEGPPERDDWWYKGTDNLFLNRLGEHHFVGASSTTHLAKRLNPGSTNLAWDVRPLYDDPSSLKRPIGGSLPQLPPFEFAKRLFWVQYAYIGTIFSLIQPMEFEERLDLVYHQPLDFAHRESCLVYCQTLLVISFGLMYSVNQWIGEEGPPGFKYFKHALRFLPDIHEEGSILFVEVLCYVAYYMQNLNRRDAAFLYIGLALRMAISLGLHQEVSDPSISEDDRNRRRRAWWSVYSLDRLLSVKSGNPITIHDGDIGITWPTTVGGSNFDPWPSTVLTHYTQLSRILGRIGEEIYRKKPGSGSNLVASVQSITNDLSGWLRQVPDRLRIDFNTLDTHINRESVSINLHFYSCVNMTARPLVFYVIQRRLDAEVLGSATEDWKEGLAPNTVAVIDSCITAARATTVIMDAAAKHNLVATYGYLDGEYVFSAALLLVMVNAAFPPDETNARAMETALNLLRGMADRGNTYLDSRHTLLLELRAAIGPRRAEEKDTDTANSLPTGQKAPVTPMTENGANVSDNVPDSSAELATSQVLTYNWPQQPDLPSFRDIAFQFDLNDDPALWEGALDQIDIDMDTDWIENTLKR
;
A
#
# COMPACT_ATOMS: atom_id res chain seq x y z
N MET A 1 10.67 -25.11 -29.87
CA MET A 1 10.21 -25.17 -31.28
C MET A 1 8.72 -25.43 -31.24
N SER A 2 7.89 -24.52 -31.77
CA SER A 2 6.45 -24.72 -31.84
C SER A 2 6.13 -25.92 -32.75
N PRO A 3 5.18 -26.80 -32.38
CA PRO A 3 4.83 -27.95 -33.20
C PRO A 3 4.36 -27.50 -34.58
N GLN A 4 4.80 -28.21 -35.62
CA GLN A 4 4.40 -27.91 -37.00
C GLN A 4 2.88 -28.12 -37.14
N ARG A 5 2.16 -27.06 -37.52
CA ARG A 5 0.70 -27.10 -37.68
C ARG A 5 0.30 -28.09 -38.79
N PRO A 6 -0.63 -29.02 -38.54
CA PRO A 6 -1.10 -29.95 -39.56
C PRO A 6 -1.91 -29.24 -40.65
N ALA A 7 -1.97 -29.82 -41.84
CA ALA A 7 -2.89 -29.36 -42.88
C ALA A 7 -4.35 -29.49 -42.43
N PHE A 8 -5.26 -28.66 -42.95
CA PHE A 8 -6.68 -28.70 -42.58
C PHE A 8 -7.30 -30.10 -42.73
N ASP A 9 -6.95 -30.83 -43.80
CA ASP A 9 -7.47 -32.18 -44.07
C ASP A 9 -6.99 -33.26 -43.09
N ALA A 10 -6.01 -32.95 -42.25
CA ALA A 10 -5.52 -33.85 -41.20
C ALA A 10 -6.27 -33.67 -39.87
N LEU A 11 -7.20 -32.72 -39.78
CA LEU A 11 -8.07 -32.55 -38.62
C LEU A 11 -9.29 -33.49 -38.72
N PRO A 12 -9.84 -34.00 -37.60
CA PRO A 12 -9.48 -33.69 -36.22
C PRO A 12 -8.23 -34.43 -35.70
N LEU A 13 -7.45 -33.77 -34.84
CA LEU A 13 -6.32 -34.42 -34.15
C LEU A 13 -6.76 -35.45 -33.11
N ARG A 14 -7.90 -35.21 -32.45
CA ARG A 14 -8.49 -36.15 -31.50
C ARG A 14 -9.85 -36.61 -31.97
N LYS A 15 -10.00 -37.93 -32.10
CA LYS A 15 -11.24 -38.57 -32.57
C LYS A 15 -12.44 -38.41 -31.62
N ASN A 16 -12.18 -38.12 -30.35
CA ASN A 16 -13.21 -37.95 -29.31
C ASN A 16 -13.69 -36.49 -29.15
N GLY A 17 -13.20 -35.56 -29.98
CA GLY A 17 -13.64 -34.16 -29.99
C GLY A 17 -14.55 -33.81 -31.18
N PRO A 18 -14.91 -32.52 -31.32
CA PRO A 18 -15.76 -32.05 -32.40
C PRO A 18 -15.08 -32.17 -33.77
N PRO A 19 -15.84 -32.18 -34.88
CA PRO A 19 -15.29 -32.23 -36.23
C PRO A 19 -14.18 -31.19 -36.41
N GLY A 20 -13.06 -31.63 -36.96
CA GLY A 20 -11.92 -30.76 -37.27
C GLY A 20 -11.19 -30.13 -36.07
N ASN A 21 -11.37 -30.62 -34.84
CA ASN A 21 -10.65 -30.08 -33.68
C ASN A 21 -9.12 -30.20 -33.77
N ALA A 22 -8.41 -29.24 -33.17
CA ALA A 22 -6.96 -29.22 -33.04
C ALA A 22 -6.50 -29.60 -31.62
N TRP A 23 -7.30 -30.38 -30.89
CA TRP A 23 -7.07 -30.63 -29.47
C TRP A 23 -5.77 -31.39 -29.20
N GLY A 24 -5.05 -30.95 -28.16
CA GLY A 24 -3.75 -31.50 -27.79
C GLY A 24 -2.59 -31.06 -28.70
N MET A 25 -2.79 -30.17 -29.67
CA MET A 25 -1.71 -29.65 -30.52
C MET A 25 -0.56 -29.04 -29.73
N PHE A 26 -0.86 -28.31 -28.65
CA PHE A 26 0.12 -27.72 -27.73
C PHE A 26 0.21 -28.44 -26.38
N GLY A 27 -0.29 -29.69 -26.32
CA GLY A 27 -0.33 -30.51 -25.11
C GLY A 27 -1.72 -30.65 -24.49
N ASP A 28 -1.88 -31.68 -23.66
CA ASP A 28 -3.17 -32.12 -23.10
C ASP A 28 -3.79 -31.13 -22.10
N GLN A 29 -2.96 -30.31 -21.49
CA GLN A 29 -3.34 -29.30 -20.49
C GLN A 29 -3.38 -27.88 -21.08
N ASP A 30 -3.31 -27.76 -22.41
CA ASP A 30 -3.34 -26.46 -23.08
C ASP A 30 -4.68 -25.74 -22.85
N GLN A 31 -4.56 -24.45 -22.52
CA GLN A 31 -5.67 -23.51 -22.28
C GLN A 31 -5.44 -22.18 -23.01
N MET A 32 -4.33 -22.06 -23.75
CA MET A 32 -3.96 -20.89 -24.55
C MET A 32 -4.35 -21.07 -26.02
N GLY A 33 -4.51 -22.31 -26.49
CA GLY A 33 -4.93 -22.58 -27.87
C GLY A 33 -3.96 -21.98 -28.87
N MET A 34 -4.48 -21.27 -29.87
CA MET A 34 -3.68 -20.64 -30.91
C MET A 34 -2.94 -19.38 -30.43
N LEU A 35 -3.23 -18.87 -29.23
CA LEU A 35 -2.39 -17.83 -28.60
C LEU A 35 -0.98 -18.33 -28.29
N ASN A 36 -0.74 -19.65 -28.24
CA ASN A 36 0.60 -20.22 -28.17
C ASN A 36 1.49 -19.84 -29.38
N LEU A 37 0.90 -19.33 -30.48
CA LEU A 37 1.65 -18.79 -31.62
C LEU A 37 2.23 -17.40 -31.36
N LEU A 38 1.78 -16.69 -30.32
CA LEU A 38 2.36 -15.44 -29.84
C LEU A 38 3.60 -15.72 -28.99
N THR A 39 4.59 -16.40 -29.59
CA THR A 39 5.84 -16.74 -28.92
C THR A 39 6.63 -15.47 -28.59
N PRO A 40 7.58 -15.52 -27.64
CA PRO A 40 8.45 -14.37 -27.36
C PRO A 40 9.12 -13.80 -28.62
N GLU A 41 9.51 -14.66 -29.56
CA GLU A 41 10.12 -14.25 -30.84
C GLU A 41 9.13 -13.51 -31.75
N ASN A 42 7.91 -14.04 -31.90
CA ASN A 42 6.87 -13.43 -32.72
C ASN A 42 6.41 -12.08 -32.14
N THR A 43 6.25 -12.00 -30.81
CA THR A 43 5.90 -10.78 -30.10
C THR A 43 7.01 -9.72 -30.20
N ALA A 44 8.27 -10.11 -30.03
CA ALA A 44 9.41 -9.21 -30.24
C ALA A 44 9.53 -8.75 -31.70
N ALA A 45 9.24 -9.61 -32.66
CA ALA A 45 9.22 -9.24 -34.07
C ALA A 45 8.09 -8.23 -34.38
N ALA A 46 6.92 -8.40 -33.77
CA ALA A 46 5.79 -7.47 -33.90
C ALA A 46 6.13 -6.06 -33.38
N ALA A 47 7.00 -5.92 -32.37
CA ALA A 47 7.42 -4.60 -31.88
C ALA A 47 8.07 -3.73 -32.97
N ARG A 48 8.61 -4.33 -34.05
CA ARG A 48 9.16 -3.59 -35.21
C ARG A 48 8.10 -2.85 -36.03
N GLU A 49 6.82 -3.19 -35.84
CA GLU A 49 5.72 -2.44 -36.44
C GLU A 49 5.56 -1.05 -35.78
N ILE A 50 6.15 -0.81 -34.60
CA ILE A 50 6.19 0.49 -33.94
C ILE A 50 7.25 1.38 -34.62
N VAL A 51 6.79 2.24 -35.52
CA VAL A 51 7.68 3.12 -36.30
C VAL A 51 7.46 4.60 -35.95
N GLU A 52 6.21 5.05 -35.90
CA GLU A 52 5.86 6.48 -35.78
C GLU A 52 5.33 6.88 -34.40
N GLY A 53 5.14 5.92 -33.48
CA GLY A 53 4.59 6.19 -32.15
C GLY A 53 3.11 6.62 -32.12
N VAL A 54 2.38 6.47 -33.24
CA VAL A 54 0.93 6.75 -33.28
C VAL A 54 0.18 5.65 -32.54
N ARG A 55 -0.76 6.09 -31.69
CA ARG A 55 -1.57 5.22 -30.83
C ARG A 55 -3.03 5.36 -31.24
N VAL A 56 -3.68 4.24 -31.48
CA VAL A 56 -5.10 4.16 -31.86
C VAL A 56 -5.79 3.27 -30.84
N SER A 57 -6.87 3.76 -30.23
CA SER A 57 -7.73 2.92 -29.40
C SER A 57 -8.63 2.09 -30.31
N THR A 58 -8.76 0.80 -30.03
CA THR A 58 -9.72 -0.08 -30.72
C THR A 58 -10.94 -0.43 -29.86
N ASP A 59 -11.03 0.16 -28.67
CA ASP A 59 -12.16 -0.02 -27.75
C ASP A 59 -13.32 0.87 -28.18
N TRP A 60 -14.46 0.26 -28.45
CA TRP A 60 -15.74 0.93 -28.65
C TRP A 60 -16.32 1.30 -27.28
N ALA A 61 -16.97 2.46 -27.17
CA ALA A 61 -17.41 2.95 -25.87
C ALA A 61 -18.51 2.04 -25.27
N LEU A 62 -18.43 1.77 -23.96
CA LEU A 62 -19.34 0.85 -23.26
C LEU A 62 -20.82 1.25 -23.35
N ASN A 63 -21.10 2.53 -23.61
CA ASN A 63 -22.45 3.08 -23.77
C ASN A 63 -22.86 3.29 -25.25
N SER A 64 -22.01 2.94 -26.23
CA SER A 64 -22.33 3.11 -27.65
C SER A 64 -23.52 2.25 -28.09
N MET A 65 -23.60 1.00 -27.59
CA MET A 65 -24.77 0.14 -27.81
C MET A 65 -25.81 0.33 -26.69
N ALA A 66 -26.55 1.44 -26.73
CA ALA A 66 -27.53 1.80 -25.69
C ALA A 66 -28.64 0.74 -25.50
N THR A 67 -29.05 0.06 -26.58
CA THR A 67 -29.97 -1.09 -26.54
C THR A 67 -29.25 -2.32 -27.08
N PRO A 68 -28.62 -3.14 -26.22
CA PRO A 68 -27.92 -4.33 -26.67
C PRO A 68 -28.83 -5.38 -27.31
N CYS A 69 -28.34 -6.00 -28.38
CA CYS A 69 -28.99 -7.13 -29.02
C CYS A 69 -28.94 -8.41 -28.16
N PHE A 70 -29.64 -9.46 -28.59
CA PHE A 70 -29.63 -10.79 -27.94
C PHE A 70 -30.15 -10.81 -26.50
N GLY A 71 -31.02 -9.87 -26.12
CA GLY A 71 -31.58 -9.78 -24.77
C GLY A 71 -30.55 -9.47 -23.69
N ARG A 72 -29.39 -8.90 -24.06
CA ARG A 72 -28.32 -8.52 -23.13
C ARG A 72 -28.73 -7.29 -22.31
N SER A 73 -28.28 -7.23 -21.06
CA SER A 73 -28.52 -6.07 -20.21
C SER A 73 -27.79 -4.83 -20.74
N ALA A 74 -28.48 -3.69 -20.73
CA ALA A 74 -27.89 -2.40 -21.06
C ALA A 74 -26.77 -2.02 -20.08
N PHE A 75 -25.84 -1.20 -20.55
CA PHE A 75 -24.78 -0.65 -19.72
C PHE A 75 -25.37 0.37 -18.74
N GLU A 76 -25.10 0.19 -17.45
CA GLU A 76 -25.41 1.16 -16.41
C GLU A 76 -24.13 1.70 -15.80
N HIS A 77 -24.04 3.03 -15.75
CA HIS A 77 -22.95 3.75 -15.10
C HIS A 77 -23.52 4.60 -13.98
N ILE A 78 -23.28 4.16 -12.74
CA ILE A 78 -23.73 4.88 -11.56
C ILE A 78 -22.53 5.61 -10.97
N VAL A 79 -22.54 6.91 -11.14
CA VAL A 79 -21.60 7.85 -10.52
C VAL A 79 -22.05 8.07 -9.07
N LYS A 80 -21.53 7.27 -8.14
CA LYS A 80 -21.84 7.36 -6.72
C LYS A 80 -21.04 8.49 -6.09
N ASN A 81 -21.67 9.65 -5.98
CA ASN A 81 -21.12 10.72 -5.17
C ASN A 81 -21.03 10.29 -3.69
N LYS A 82 -19.83 10.32 -3.14
CA LYS A 82 -19.55 10.05 -1.73
C LYS A 82 -19.83 11.30 -0.88
N ALA A 83 -20.98 11.93 -1.05
CA ALA A 83 -21.39 13.14 -0.33
C ALA A 83 -21.18 12.99 1.20
N PRO A 84 -20.73 14.05 1.91
CA PRO A 84 -20.48 15.41 1.43
C PRO A 84 -19.16 15.58 0.66
N ARG A 85 -18.42 14.50 0.45
CA ARG A 85 -17.14 14.50 -0.27
C ARG A 85 -17.42 14.66 -1.76
N VAL A 86 -16.73 15.59 -2.43
CA VAL A 86 -16.76 15.64 -3.88
C VAL A 86 -15.83 14.57 -4.48
N VAL A 87 -16.23 13.33 -4.32
CA VAL A 87 -15.66 12.19 -5.03
C VAL A 87 -16.81 11.39 -5.53
N ASN A 88 -16.67 10.94 -6.76
CA ASN A 88 -17.56 9.97 -7.34
C ASN A 88 -16.80 8.65 -7.42
N ASP A 89 -17.41 7.58 -6.93
CA ASP A 89 -17.04 6.24 -7.37
C ASP A 89 -17.90 5.89 -8.58
N ASP A 90 -17.35 5.15 -9.53
CA ASP A 90 -18.13 4.60 -10.64
C ASP A 90 -18.50 3.16 -10.34
N ILE A 91 -19.80 2.86 -10.38
CA ILE A 91 -20.30 1.49 -10.38
C ILE A 91 -20.76 1.19 -11.80
N LEU A 92 -20.07 0.25 -12.45
CA LEU A 92 -20.40 -0.21 -13.79
C LEU A 92 -21.14 -1.55 -13.68
N ILE A 93 -22.35 -1.60 -14.23
CA ILE A 93 -23.12 -2.84 -14.37
C ILE A 93 -23.31 -3.05 -15.87
N PHE A 94 -22.70 -4.09 -16.42
CA PHE A 94 -22.72 -4.30 -17.87
C PHE A 94 -22.56 -5.77 -18.25
N ASN A 95 -23.13 -6.11 -19.40
CA ASN A 95 -22.80 -7.34 -20.10
C ASN A 95 -21.52 -7.10 -20.91
N THR A 96 -20.53 -7.98 -20.78
CA THR A 96 -19.23 -7.83 -21.46
C THR A 96 -19.33 -7.91 -22.98
N GLN A 97 -20.43 -8.39 -23.54
CA GLN A 97 -20.69 -8.47 -25.00
C GLN A 97 -21.60 -7.32 -25.49
N SER A 98 -21.65 -6.20 -24.76
CA SER A 98 -22.37 -4.99 -25.18
C SER A 98 -21.46 -3.92 -25.80
N SER A 99 -20.15 -4.14 -25.81
CA SER A 99 -19.11 -3.36 -26.50
C SER A 99 -17.87 -4.23 -26.68
N SER A 100 -16.81 -3.73 -27.34
CA SER A 100 -15.60 -4.48 -27.73
C SER A 100 -15.21 -5.58 -26.75
N GLN A 101 -15.27 -6.83 -27.23
CA GLN A 101 -15.10 -8.00 -26.39
C GLN A 101 -14.19 -9.05 -27.03
N TRP A 102 -13.61 -9.89 -26.17
CA TRP A 102 -13.00 -11.16 -26.58
C TRP A 102 -13.88 -12.32 -26.11
N ASP A 103 -14.29 -13.15 -27.06
CA ASP A 103 -14.91 -14.42 -26.77
C ASP A 103 -13.85 -15.45 -26.38
N GLY A 104 -13.92 -15.84 -25.11
CA GLY A 104 -13.09 -16.87 -24.51
C GLY A 104 -13.52 -18.28 -24.88
N PHE A 105 -12.67 -19.28 -24.65
CA PHE A 105 -12.99 -20.69 -24.89
C PHE A 105 -14.12 -21.26 -24.00
N ARG A 106 -14.66 -20.45 -23.09
CA ARG A 106 -15.84 -20.74 -22.25
C ARG A 106 -17.15 -20.14 -22.81
N HIS A 107 -17.07 -19.33 -23.87
CA HIS A 107 -18.18 -18.57 -24.42
C HIS A 107 -19.13 -19.47 -25.23
N TYR A 108 -18.58 -20.20 -26.20
CA TYR A 108 -19.35 -21.06 -27.11
C TYR A 108 -18.78 -22.48 -27.11
N GLY A 109 -19.66 -23.47 -26.94
CA GLY A 109 -19.31 -24.89 -27.02
C GLY A 109 -19.68 -25.47 -28.38
N SER A 110 -19.06 -26.59 -28.74
CA SER A 110 -19.46 -27.33 -29.95
C SER A 110 -20.86 -27.94 -29.82
N LYS A 111 -21.49 -28.31 -30.95
CA LYS A 111 -22.73 -29.11 -30.99
C LYS A 111 -22.71 -30.38 -30.11
N GLN A 112 -21.54 -30.90 -29.77
CA GLN A 112 -21.37 -32.09 -28.92
C GLN A 112 -21.46 -31.76 -27.40
N GLY A 113 -21.64 -30.49 -27.03
CA GLY A 113 -21.75 -30.05 -25.62
C GLY A 113 -20.41 -29.90 -24.91
N THR A 114 -19.31 -29.91 -25.64
CA THR A 114 -17.95 -29.71 -25.12
C THR A 114 -17.31 -28.43 -25.63
N PHE A 115 -16.52 -27.80 -24.77
CA PHE A 115 -15.68 -26.64 -25.03
C PHE A 115 -14.24 -27.10 -25.38
N PHE A 116 -13.34 -26.13 -25.58
CA PHE A 116 -11.96 -26.38 -25.98
C PHE A 116 -11.25 -27.45 -25.12
N ASN A 117 -10.50 -28.34 -25.77
CA ASN A 117 -9.79 -29.47 -25.16
C ASN A 117 -10.67 -30.39 -24.29
N GLY A 118 -11.94 -30.58 -24.66
CA GLY A 118 -12.86 -31.50 -23.97
C GLY A 118 -13.35 -30.99 -22.62
N CYS A 119 -13.28 -29.69 -22.39
CA CYS A 119 -13.85 -29.06 -21.21
C CYS A 119 -15.39 -29.17 -21.25
N THR A 120 -16.00 -29.62 -20.15
CA THR A 120 -17.44 -29.86 -20.06
C THR A 120 -18.17 -28.64 -19.52
N GLN A 121 -19.49 -28.60 -19.68
CA GLN A 121 -20.31 -27.55 -19.04
C GLN A 121 -20.16 -27.51 -17.51
N ASP A 122 -19.93 -28.66 -16.87
CA ASP A 122 -19.66 -28.75 -15.43
C ASP A 122 -18.31 -28.12 -15.08
N ASP A 123 -17.26 -28.39 -15.86
CA ASP A 123 -15.96 -27.74 -15.68
C ASP A 123 -16.08 -26.22 -15.82
N ILE A 124 -16.87 -25.73 -16.77
CA ILE A 124 -17.16 -24.29 -16.94
C ILE A 124 -17.94 -23.74 -15.74
N GLN A 125 -18.72 -24.54 -15.04
CA GLN A 125 -19.46 -24.07 -13.86
C GLN A 125 -18.69 -24.24 -12.56
N ASN A 126 -17.70 -25.11 -12.48
CA ASN A 126 -17.08 -25.47 -11.20
C ASN A 126 -15.55 -25.25 -11.17
N SER A 127 -14.94 -24.89 -12.31
CA SER A 127 -13.49 -24.68 -12.41
C SER A 127 -13.13 -23.35 -13.09
N THR A 128 -11.84 -23.02 -13.01
CA THR A 128 -11.21 -21.91 -13.72
C THR A 128 -10.77 -22.30 -15.15
N ARG A 129 -10.82 -23.59 -15.52
CA ARG A 129 -10.29 -24.10 -16.79
C ARG A 129 -10.79 -23.30 -17.99
N ASN A 130 -9.90 -23.06 -18.97
CA ASN A 130 -10.14 -22.30 -20.20
C ASN A 130 -10.57 -20.83 -19.96
N GLY A 131 -10.38 -20.28 -18.76
CA GLY A 131 -10.76 -18.91 -18.45
C GLY A 131 -9.81 -17.88 -19.06
N ILE A 132 -10.36 -16.71 -19.43
CA ILE A 132 -9.59 -15.58 -19.99
C ILE A 132 -8.46 -15.10 -19.07
N HIS A 133 -8.54 -15.31 -17.76
CA HIS A 133 -7.44 -15.00 -16.84
C HIS A 133 -6.14 -15.73 -17.19
N VAL A 134 -6.21 -16.94 -17.76
CA VAL A 134 -5.02 -17.67 -18.21
C VAL A 134 -4.31 -16.89 -19.30
N TRP A 135 -5.05 -16.27 -20.23
CA TRP A 135 -4.47 -15.43 -21.29
C TRP A 135 -3.82 -14.18 -20.69
N VAL A 136 -4.49 -13.52 -19.75
CA VAL A 136 -3.99 -12.32 -19.09
C VAL A 136 -2.73 -12.59 -18.26
N GLU A 137 -2.67 -13.71 -17.53
CA GLU A 137 -1.52 -14.13 -16.74
C GLU A 137 -0.30 -14.48 -17.61
N ASN A 138 -0.54 -14.89 -18.86
CA ASN A 138 0.50 -15.16 -19.85
C ASN A 138 0.83 -13.95 -20.75
N GLY A 139 0.46 -12.74 -20.33
CA GLY A 139 0.86 -11.48 -21.01
C GLY A 139 -0.20 -10.89 -21.94
N GLY A 140 -1.41 -11.46 -22.00
CA GLY A 140 -2.50 -10.97 -22.85
C GLY A 140 -2.34 -11.36 -24.31
N ILE A 141 -3.03 -10.64 -25.20
CA ILE A 141 -2.99 -10.85 -26.65
C ILE A 141 -2.12 -9.75 -27.24
N VAL A 142 -0.83 -10.04 -27.40
CA VAL A 142 0.17 -9.08 -27.87
C VAL A 142 0.91 -9.66 -29.07
N GLY A 143 0.83 -8.98 -30.21
CA GLY A 143 1.37 -9.50 -31.47
C GLY A 143 1.21 -8.53 -32.64
N ARG A 144 1.40 -9.04 -33.85
CA ARG A 144 1.25 -8.27 -35.08
C ARG A 144 -0.19 -8.34 -35.56
N GLY A 145 -0.86 -7.19 -35.57
CA GLY A 145 -2.20 -7.03 -36.14
C GLY A 145 -2.12 -6.78 -37.65
N VAL A 146 -3.09 -7.33 -38.38
CA VAL A 146 -3.24 -7.18 -39.83
C VAL A 146 -4.70 -6.79 -40.14
N LEU A 147 -4.92 -5.60 -40.71
CA LEU A 147 -6.26 -5.10 -41.03
C LEU A 147 -6.63 -5.31 -42.50
N LEU A 148 -7.71 -6.06 -42.72
CA LEU A 148 -8.44 -6.11 -43.98
C LEU A 148 -9.63 -5.14 -43.93
N ASP A 149 -9.53 -4.04 -44.68
CA ASP A 149 -10.57 -3.00 -44.74
C ASP A 149 -11.57 -3.30 -45.86
N TYR A 150 -12.44 -4.29 -45.62
CA TYR A 150 -13.48 -4.70 -46.56
C TYR A 150 -14.40 -3.53 -46.91
N ALA A 151 -14.83 -2.73 -45.94
CA ALA A 151 -15.72 -1.59 -46.18
C ALA A 151 -15.11 -0.57 -47.14
N GLY A 152 -13.85 -0.17 -46.91
CA GLY A 152 -13.15 0.77 -47.80
C GLY A 152 -12.93 0.18 -49.20
N TRP A 153 -12.60 -1.11 -49.29
CA TRP A 153 -12.47 -1.80 -50.58
C TRP A 153 -13.81 -1.89 -51.33
N ALA A 154 -14.90 -2.21 -50.63
CA ALA A 154 -16.24 -2.32 -51.21
C ALA A 154 -16.71 -0.97 -51.77
N GLU A 155 -16.53 0.11 -51.01
CA GLU A 155 -16.80 1.49 -51.45
C GLU A 155 -15.99 1.83 -52.72
N ALA A 156 -14.69 1.52 -52.75
CA ALA A 156 -13.83 1.78 -53.90
C ALA A 156 -14.20 0.97 -55.15
N ASN A 157 -14.84 -0.20 -54.99
CA ASN A 157 -15.25 -1.08 -56.07
C ASN A 157 -16.76 -0.98 -56.40
N GLY A 158 -17.47 -0.01 -55.82
CA GLY A 158 -18.91 0.18 -56.05
C GLY A 158 -19.76 -0.99 -55.58
N LYS A 159 -19.31 -1.73 -54.56
CA LYS A 159 -20.06 -2.82 -53.93
C LYS A 159 -20.93 -2.27 -52.82
N GLU A 160 -22.18 -2.67 -52.80
CA GLU A 160 -23.11 -2.31 -51.73
C GLU A 160 -22.80 -3.10 -50.46
N VAL A 161 -22.75 -2.39 -49.33
CA VAL A 161 -22.49 -2.96 -47.99
C VAL A 161 -23.70 -2.65 -47.12
N ASN A 162 -24.40 -3.70 -46.68
CA ASN A 162 -25.50 -3.57 -45.74
C ASN A 162 -25.14 -4.25 -44.42
N CYS A 163 -24.85 -3.43 -43.41
CA CYS A 163 -24.39 -3.90 -42.11
C CYS A 163 -25.47 -4.61 -41.29
N PHE A 164 -26.75 -4.36 -41.58
CA PHE A 164 -27.90 -4.86 -40.83
C PHE A 164 -28.73 -5.88 -41.63
N GLU A 165 -28.12 -6.46 -42.67
CA GLU A 165 -28.65 -7.62 -43.39
C GLU A 165 -27.64 -8.76 -43.28
N THR A 166 -28.12 -9.99 -43.44
CA THR A 166 -27.25 -11.17 -43.48
C THR A 166 -26.46 -11.18 -44.79
N GLN A 167 -25.32 -10.49 -44.79
CA GLN A 167 -24.40 -10.41 -45.92
C GLN A 167 -23.12 -11.17 -45.57
N SER A 168 -22.84 -12.25 -46.32
CA SER A 168 -21.64 -13.07 -46.14
C SER A 168 -20.48 -12.51 -46.95
N ILE A 169 -19.31 -12.38 -46.33
CA ILE A 169 -18.06 -12.00 -46.99
C ILE A 169 -17.25 -13.29 -47.26
N PRO A 170 -17.13 -13.75 -48.54
CA PRO A 170 -16.41 -14.97 -48.88
C PRO A 170 -14.91 -14.83 -48.69
N ALA A 171 -14.21 -15.96 -48.49
CA ALA A 171 -12.75 -15.98 -48.32
C ALA A 171 -12.02 -15.42 -49.56
N SER A 172 -12.54 -15.68 -50.77
CA SER A 172 -11.98 -15.15 -52.01
C SER A 172 -12.00 -13.62 -52.04
N VAL A 173 -13.03 -12.99 -51.47
CA VAL A 173 -13.13 -11.52 -51.41
C VAL A 173 -12.14 -10.97 -50.39
N LEU A 174 -11.96 -11.61 -49.23
CA LEU A 174 -10.93 -11.20 -48.27
C LEU A 174 -9.51 -11.35 -48.85
N GLN A 175 -9.29 -12.35 -49.71
CA GLN A 175 -8.04 -12.49 -50.46
C GLN A 175 -7.85 -11.36 -51.48
N GLU A 176 -8.91 -10.96 -52.20
CA GLU A 176 -8.88 -9.79 -53.09
C GLU A 176 -8.58 -8.49 -52.31
N VAL A 177 -9.19 -8.32 -51.14
CA VAL A 177 -8.93 -7.18 -50.24
C VAL A 177 -7.47 -7.17 -49.81
N ALA A 178 -6.94 -8.29 -49.32
CA ALA A 178 -5.54 -8.42 -48.93
C ALA A 178 -4.58 -8.14 -50.10
N ALA A 179 -4.91 -8.62 -51.32
CA ALA A 179 -4.14 -8.36 -52.53
C ALA A 179 -4.15 -6.86 -52.90
N SER A 180 -5.31 -6.20 -52.80
CA SER A 180 -5.44 -4.77 -53.08
C SER A 180 -4.67 -3.88 -52.09
N GLN A 181 -4.55 -4.35 -50.84
CA GLN A 181 -3.82 -3.69 -49.76
C GLN A 181 -2.32 -4.07 -49.74
N ASN A 182 -1.88 -4.95 -50.65
CA ASN A 182 -0.53 -5.52 -50.68
C ASN A 182 -0.09 -6.12 -49.32
N THR A 183 -1.01 -6.81 -48.66
CA THR A 183 -0.84 -7.32 -47.30
C THR A 183 -0.41 -8.79 -47.30
N THR A 184 0.59 -9.12 -46.48
CA THR A 184 1.10 -10.49 -46.32
C THR A 184 0.94 -10.98 -44.89
N PHE A 185 0.54 -12.24 -44.74
CA PHE A 185 0.32 -12.90 -43.46
C PHE A 185 1.55 -13.69 -43.00
N ARG A 186 1.71 -13.79 -41.69
CA ARG A 186 2.72 -14.60 -41.01
C ARG A 186 2.04 -15.43 -39.92
N PRO A 187 2.60 -16.61 -39.56
CA PRO A 187 2.10 -17.38 -38.42
C PRO A 187 2.09 -16.54 -37.14
N GLY A 188 0.99 -16.58 -36.40
CA GLY A 188 0.79 -15.81 -35.17
C GLY A 188 0.22 -14.40 -35.38
N ASP A 189 -0.09 -14.01 -36.63
CA ASP A 189 -0.78 -12.73 -36.88
C ASP A 189 -2.19 -12.74 -36.27
N ILE A 190 -2.65 -11.53 -35.92
CA ILE A 190 -4.02 -11.27 -35.45
C ILE A 190 -4.75 -10.58 -36.58
N LEU A 191 -5.78 -11.24 -37.14
CA LEU A 191 -6.51 -10.72 -38.29
C LEU A 191 -7.66 -9.82 -37.83
N PHE A 192 -7.69 -8.59 -38.34
CA PHE A 192 -8.78 -7.63 -38.15
C PHE A 192 -9.54 -7.48 -39.47
N ILE A 193 -10.88 -7.53 -39.41
CA ILE A 193 -11.75 -7.30 -40.55
C ILE A 193 -12.67 -6.13 -40.21
N ARG A 194 -12.60 -5.06 -41.02
CA ARG A 194 -13.50 -3.92 -40.89
C ARG A 194 -14.62 -4.00 -41.92
N THR A 195 -15.85 -4.19 -41.44
CA THR A 195 -17.07 -4.21 -42.25
C THR A 195 -17.78 -2.85 -42.32
N GLY A 196 -17.40 -1.92 -41.44
CA GLY A 196 -18.05 -0.62 -41.27
C GLY A 196 -19.30 -0.68 -40.38
N TRP A 197 -19.47 -1.77 -39.62
CA TRP A 197 -20.67 -2.00 -38.80
C TRP A 197 -20.81 -0.99 -37.66
N THR A 198 -19.75 -0.74 -36.88
CA THR A 198 -19.78 0.26 -35.78
C THR A 198 -20.15 1.65 -36.30
N ARG A 199 -19.53 2.08 -37.40
CA ARG A 199 -19.84 3.34 -38.11
C ARG A 199 -21.29 3.40 -38.60
N ALA A 200 -21.85 2.30 -39.07
CA ALA A 200 -23.25 2.24 -39.50
C ALA A 200 -24.20 2.30 -38.29
N TYR A 201 -23.87 1.61 -37.20
CA TYR A 201 -24.68 1.56 -35.99
C TYR A 201 -24.76 2.93 -35.30
N GLU A 202 -23.65 3.67 -35.22
CA GLU A 202 -23.62 5.02 -34.65
C GLU A 202 -24.48 6.05 -35.41
N ARG A 203 -24.89 5.74 -36.65
CA ARG A 203 -25.79 6.59 -37.45
C ARG A 203 -27.26 6.24 -37.29
N LEU A 204 -27.59 5.12 -36.65
CA LEU A 204 -28.97 4.73 -36.41
C LEU A 204 -29.62 5.66 -35.37
N SER A 205 -30.91 5.92 -35.56
CA SER A 205 -31.74 6.54 -34.54
C SER A 205 -32.03 5.57 -33.40
N GLN A 206 -32.41 6.09 -32.23
CA GLN A 206 -32.77 5.27 -31.08
C GLN A 206 -33.90 4.26 -31.38
N ALA A 207 -34.85 4.63 -32.26
CA ALA A 207 -35.93 3.75 -32.67
C ALA A 207 -35.44 2.58 -33.54
N GLU A 208 -34.49 2.84 -34.44
CA GLU A 208 -33.87 1.81 -35.28
C GLU A 208 -32.98 0.87 -34.44
N CYS A 209 -32.23 1.40 -33.47
CA CYS A 209 -31.49 0.58 -32.51
C CYS A 209 -32.41 -0.34 -31.69
N GLN A 210 -33.56 0.19 -31.24
CA GLN A 210 -34.56 -0.59 -30.51
C GLN A 210 -35.15 -1.70 -31.39
N GLN A 211 -35.49 -1.37 -32.64
CA GLN A 211 -35.98 -2.34 -33.61
C GLN A 211 -34.95 -3.44 -33.89
N LEU A 212 -33.67 -3.09 -34.00
CA LEU A 212 -32.60 -4.07 -34.21
C LEU A 212 -32.48 -5.03 -33.00
N ALA A 213 -32.63 -4.51 -31.78
CA ALA A 213 -32.58 -5.30 -30.55
C ALA A 213 -33.81 -6.20 -30.33
N GLU A 214 -34.95 -5.91 -30.97
CA GLU A 214 -36.17 -6.72 -30.91
C GLU A 214 -36.07 -8.00 -31.73
N TYR A 215 -35.17 -8.07 -32.72
CA TYR A 215 -34.91 -9.31 -33.44
C TYR A 215 -34.29 -10.35 -32.49
N ALA A 216 -34.92 -11.53 -32.40
CA ALA A 216 -34.37 -12.68 -31.67
C ALA A 216 -33.02 -13.13 -32.26
N ALA A 217 -32.86 -12.97 -33.58
CA ALA A 217 -31.63 -13.21 -34.30
C ALA A 217 -31.39 -12.03 -35.26
N PRO A 218 -30.74 -10.95 -34.80
CA PRO A 218 -30.56 -9.75 -35.61
C PRO A 218 -29.71 -10.08 -36.85
N PRO A 219 -30.14 -9.68 -38.06
CA PRO A 219 -29.33 -9.88 -39.25
C PRO A 219 -28.11 -8.94 -39.26
N VAL A 220 -26.94 -9.50 -39.55
CA VAL A 220 -25.64 -8.81 -39.46
C VAL A 220 -24.71 -9.29 -40.57
N ILE A 221 -23.97 -8.36 -41.16
CA ILE A 221 -22.84 -8.66 -42.05
C ILE A 221 -21.69 -9.37 -41.30
N GLY A 222 -21.01 -10.29 -41.97
CA GLY A 222 -19.82 -10.91 -41.40
C GLY A 222 -19.15 -11.86 -42.37
N VAL A 223 -18.16 -12.61 -41.91
CA VAL A 223 -17.48 -13.59 -42.76
C VAL A 223 -18.38 -14.78 -43.08
N GLU A 224 -18.20 -15.38 -44.26
CA GLU A 224 -18.99 -16.53 -44.68
C GLU A 224 -18.75 -17.78 -43.80
N SER A 225 -19.82 -18.45 -43.38
CA SER A 225 -19.75 -19.77 -42.74
C SER A 225 -19.59 -20.87 -43.78
N SER A 226 -18.35 -21.13 -44.21
CA SER A 226 -18.02 -22.15 -45.21
C SER A 226 -16.71 -22.89 -44.91
N GLU A 227 -16.56 -24.10 -45.46
CA GLU A 227 -15.29 -24.85 -45.37
C GLU A 227 -14.12 -24.06 -45.96
N ALA A 228 -14.35 -23.31 -47.05
CA ALA A 228 -13.33 -22.49 -47.69
C ALA A 228 -12.81 -21.39 -46.75
N MET A 229 -13.72 -20.74 -45.99
CA MET A 229 -13.34 -19.76 -44.97
C MET A 229 -12.52 -20.40 -43.84
N LEU A 230 -13.00 -21.52 -43.29
CA LEU A 230 -12.30 -22.24 -42.23
C LEU A 230 -10.90 -22.69 -42.66
N ARG A 231 -10.79 -23.29 -43.86
CA ARG A 231 -9.50 -23.70 -44.44
C ARG A 231 -8.56 -22.52 -44.59
N TRP A 232 -9.05 -21.39 -45.09
CA TRP A 232 -8.25 -20.19 -45.24
C TRP A 232 -7.75 -19.65 -43.90
N ILE A 233 -8.62 -19.50 -42.89
CA ILE A 233 -8.24 -19.07 -41.53
C ILE A 233 -7.20 -20.02 -40.92
N TRP A 234 -7.43 -21.33 -41.04
CA TRP A 234 -6.49 -22.34 -40.55
C TRP A 234 -5.13 -22.19 -41.23
N ASP A 235 -5.11 -22.16 -42.56
CA ASP A 235 -3.89 -22.12 -43.37
C ASP A 235 -3.05 -20.85 -43.15
N LEU A 236 -3.66 -19.73 -42.79
CA LEU A 236 -2.93 -18.53 -42.38
C LEU A 236 -2.19 -18.70 -41.04
N GLY A 237 -2.63 -19.60 -40.16
CA GLY A 237 -2.03 -19.82 -38.84
C GLY A 237 -2.16 -18.62 -37.92
N LEU A 238 -3.38 -18.08 -37.81
CA LEU A 238 -3.69 -16.89 -37.03
C LEU A 238 -3.74 -17.20 -35.52
N ALA A 239 -3.28 -16.26 -34.70
CA ALA A 239 -3.38 -16.35 -33.24
C ALA A 239 -4.79 -16.01 -32.74
N ALA A 240 -5.46 -15.05 -33.39
CA ALA A 240 -6.81 -14.60 -33.09
C ALA A 240 -7.43 -13.89 -34.31
N VAL A 241 -8.75 -13.73 -34.31
CA VAL A 241 -9.51 -12.98 -35.32
C VAL A 241 -10.34 -11.89 -34.66
N VAL A 242 -10.56 -10.77 -35.34
CA VAL A 242 -11.26 -9.59 -34.81
C VAL A 242 -12.14 -8.95 -35.87
N GLY A 243 -13.35 -8.54 -35.48
CA GLY A 243 -14.29 -7.79 -36.30
C GLY A 243 -14.93 -6.61 -35.58
N ASP A 244 -15.49 -5.68 -36.35
CA ASP A 244 -16.30 -4.56 -35.87
C ASP A 244 -17.80 -4.90 -35.76
N MET A 245 -18.19 -6.08 -36.22
CA MET A 245 -19.55 -6.63 -36.16
C MET A 245 -19.83 -7.37 -34.83
N PRO A 246 -21.11 -7.48 -34.40
CA PRO A 246 -21.53 -8.16 -33.16
C PRO A 246 -21.48 -9.69 -33.19
N SER A 247 -21.19 -10.28 -34.35
CA SER A 247 -20.87 -11.70 -34.55
C SER A 247 -19.83 -11.75 -35.66
N PHE A 248 -18.74 -12.50 -35.49
CA PHE A 248 -17.65 -12.51 -36.47
C PHE A 248 -18.09 -13.03 -37.85
N GLU A 249 -18.85 -14.11 -37.90
CA GLU A 249 -19.53 -14.60 -39.09
C GLU A 249 -20.82 -13.82 -39.41
N ALA A 250 -21.24 -13.88 -40.66
CA ALA A 250 -22.53 -13.34 -41.05
C ALA A 250 -23.66 -14.08 -40.31
N TYR A 251 -24.58 -13.31 -39.74
CA TYR A 251 -25.63 -13.84 -38.87
C TYR A 251 -27.04 -13.44 -39.38
N PRO A 252 -28.06 -14.32 -39.28
CA PRO A 252 -28.02 -15.72 -38.89
C PRO A 252 -27.13 -16.59 -39.79
N CYS A 253 -26.44 -17.57 -39.19
CA CYS A 253 -25.50 -18.44 -39.88
C CYS A 253 -26.15 -19.17 -41.07
N GLN A 254 -25.50 -19.09 -42.23
CA GLN A 254 -26.01 -19.66 -43.49
C GLN A 254 -25.81 -21.17 -43.57
N ASN A 255 -24.77 -21.69 -42.93
CA ASN A 255 -24.48 -23.11 -42.85
C ASN A 255 -23.98 -23.50 -41.45
N GLN A 256 -24.87 -24.13 -40.68
CA GLN A 256 -24.59 -24.50 -39.29
C GLN A 256 -23.48 -25.55 -39.14
N ASP A 257 -23.10 -26.28 -40.19
CA ASP A 257 -22.00 -27.27 -40.11
C ASP A 257 -20.62 -26.60 -40.04
N PHE A 258 -20.54 -25.36 -40.53
CA PHE A 258 -19.32 -24.56 -40.53
C PHE A 258 -19.47 -23.31 -39.66
N PHE A 259 -20.14 -23.43 -38.52
CA PHE A 259 -20.38 -22.28 -37.66
C PHE A 259 -19.09 -21.83 -36.96
N LEU A 260 -18.60 -20.62 -37.27
CA LEU A 260 -17.24 -20.21 -36.91
C LEU A 260 -16.99 -20.20 -35.41
N HIS A 261 -17.93 -19.73 -34.56
CA HIS A 261 -17.75 -19.76 -33.10
C HIS A 261 -17.44 -21.17 -32.57
N GLU A 262 -18.07 -22.21 -33.12
CA GLU A 262 -17.79 -23.59 -32.70
C GLU A 262 -16.41 -24.06 -33.13
N TRP A 263 -16.05 -23.80 -34.38
CA TRP A 263 -14.78 -24.25 -34.96
C TRP A 263 -13.59 -23.51 -34.37
N LEU A 264 -13.67 -22.18 -34.30
CA LEU A 264 -12.60 -21.33 -33.79
C LEU A 264 -12.43 -21.50 -32.28
N LEU A 265 -13.49 -21.33 -31.49
CA LEU A 265 -13.37 -21.36 -30.02
C LEU A 265 -13.23 -22.79 -29.49
N ALA A 266 -14.22 -23.66 -29.74
CA ALA A 266 -14.25 -24.99 -29.16
C ALA A 266 -13.34 -25.98 -29.93
N GLY A 267 -13.20 -25.84 -31.25
CA GLY A 267 -12.38 -26.72 -32.08
C GLY A 267 -10.88 -26.42 -32.00
N TRP A 268 -10.48 -25.18 -32.28
CA TRP A 268 -9.08 -24.80 -32.48
C TRP A 268 -8.46 -24.00 -31.34
N GLY A 269 -9.28 -23.35 -30.50
CA GLY A 269 -8.79 -22.43 -29.50
C GLY A 269 -8.27 -21.13 -30.11
N VAL A 270 -8.96 -20.58 -31.11
CA VAL A 270 -8.71 -19.26 -31.71
C VAL A 270 -9.69 -18.27 -31.07
N PRO A 271 -9.21 -17.25 -30.31
CA PRO A 271 -10.07 -16.20 -29.79
C PRO A 271 -10.73 -15.37 -30.88
N ILE A 272 -11.96 -14.94 -30.62
CA ILE A 272 -12.73 -14.06 -31.51
C ILE A 272 -12.92 -12.73 -30.80
N GLY A 273 -12.51 -11.64 -31.45
CA GLY A 273 -12.77 -10.27 -31.05
C GLY A 273 -13.95 -9.70 -31.82
N GLU A 274 -14.89 -9.07 -31.14
CA GLU A 274 -16.11 -8.54 -31.73
C GLU A 274 -16.36 -7.11 -31.24
N LEU A 275 -17.11 -6.32 -32.03
CA LEU A 275 -17.42 -4.92 -31.75
C LEU A 275 -16.19 -4.02 -31.53
N PHE A 276 -15.05 -4.33 -32.16
CA PHE A 276 -13.88 -3.45 -32.10
C PHE A 276 -14.13 -2.17 -32.91
N ASP A 277 -13.74 -1.01 -32.38
CA ASP A 277 -13.75 0.22 -33.16
C ASP A 277 -12.52 0.26 -34.08
N LEU A 278 -12.76 0.02 -35.37
CA LEU A 278 -11.71 -0.02 -36.39
C LEU A 278 -11.69 1.23 -37.28
N GLU A 279 -12.50 2.25 -36.97
CA GLU A 279 -12.64 3.44 -37.82
C GLU A 279 -11.33 4.24 -37.87
N GLN A 280 -10.83 4.65 -36.71
CA GLN A 280 -9.57 5.39 -36.62
C GLN A 280 -8.40 4.54 -37.14
N LEU A 281 -8.38 3.24 -36.84
CA LEU A 281 -7.33 2.33 -37.29
C LEU A 281 -7.27 2.25 -38.83
N SER A 282 -8.42 2.13 -39.49
CA SER A 282 -8.50 2.06 -40.95
C SER A 282 -8.03 3.36 -41.62
N GLN A 283 -8.37 4.52 -41.03
CA GLN A 283 -7.93 5.82 -41.51
C GLN A 283 -6.41 5.94 -41.42
N GLU A 284 -5.84 5.55 -40.29
CA GLU A 284 -4.41 5.59 -40.05
C GLU A 284 -3.64 4.59 -40.95
N CYS A 285 -4.17 3.39 -41.18
CA CYS A 285 -3.60 2.42 -42.11
C CYS A 285 -3.62 2.95 -43.55
N ARG A 286 -4.75 3.50 -44.00
CA ARG A 286 -4.92 4.04 -45.34
C ARG A 286 -4.03 5.26 -45.59
N ARG A 287 -3.92 6.17 -44.61
CA ARG A 287 -3.07 7.37 -44.68
C ARG A 287 -1.59 7.02 -44.92
N ARG A 288 -1.16 5.84 -44.47
CA ARG A 288 0.23 5.37 -44.51
C ARG A 288 0.48 4.31 -45.56
N ASP A 289 -0.56 3.85 -46.25
CA ASP A 289 -0.49 2.68 -47.12
C ASP A 289 0.16 1.47 -46.42
N ARG A 290 -0.19 1.27 -45.14
CA ARG A 290 0.34 0.19 -44.29
C ARG A 290 -0.75 -0.42 -43.45
N TRP A 291 -1.01 -1.70 -43.66
CA TRP A 291 -2.13 -2.43 -43.07
C TRP A 291 -1.72 -3.40 -41.96
N THR A 292 -0.47 -3.27 -41.50
CA THR A 292 0.10 -4.02 -40.38
C THR A 292 0.53 -3.10 -39.26
N PHE A 293 0.36 -3.55 -38.03
CA PHE A 293 0.60 -2.77 -36.83
C PHE A 293 0.92 -3.65 -35.63
N PHE A 294 1.52 -3.06 -34.61
CA PHE A 294 1.67 -3.70 -33.31
C PHE A 294 0.33 -3.61 -32.57
N PHE A 295 -0.18 -4.75 -32.09
CA PHE A 295 -1.42 -4.81 -31.34
C PHE A 295 -1.16 -5.38 -29.93
N SER A 296 -1.80 -4.76 -28.94
CA SER A 296 -1.73 -5.17 -27.55
C SER A 296 -3.10 -5.04 -26.91
N SER A 297 -3.67 -6.14 -26.44
CA SER A 297 -4.92 -6.18 -25.70
C SER A 297 -4.77 -7.02 -24.44
N VAL A 298 -5.17 -6.45 -23.31
CA VAL A 298 -5.23 -7.15 -22.02
C VAL A 298 -6.69 -7.14 -21.56
N PRO A 299 -7.44 -8.24 -21.76
CA PRO A 299 -8.82 -8.35 -21.34
C PRO A 299 -8.99 -8.14 -19.82
N LEU A 300 -10.21 -7.84 -19.37
CA LEU A 300 -10.53 -7.67 -17.96
C LEU A 300 -10.06 -8.87 -17.12
N LYS A 301 -9.12 -8.65 -16.20
CA LYS A 301 -8.56 -9.69 -15.33
C LYS A 301 -9.57 -10.10 -14.26
N LYS A 302 -10.42 -11.07 -14.59
CA LYS A 302 -11.38 -11.68 -13.65
C LYS A 302 -10.99 -13.12 -13.38
N MET A 303 -10.72 -13.47 -12.11
CA MET A 303 -10.73 -14.87 -11.69
C MET A 303 -12.15 -15.38 -11.83
N VAL A 304 -12.37 -16.28 -12.78
CA VAL A 304 -13.63 -16.99 -12.90
C VAL A 304 -13.65 -18.08 -11.84
N LEU A 305 -14.04 -17.72 -10.62
CA LEU A 305 -14.61 -18.72 -9.71
C LEU A 305 -15.75 -19.36 -10.49
N GLY A 306 -15.72 -20.69 -10.66
CA GLY A 306 -16.86 -21.41 -11.23
C GLY A 306 -18.16 -20.92 -10.56
N ASN A 307 -19.26 -20.90 -11.31
CA ASN A 307 -20.63 -20.79 -10.82
C ASN A 307 -20.99 -21.81 -9.70
N ALA A 308 -20.29 -21.79 -8.57
CA ALA A 308 -20.84 -22.13 -7.28
C ALA A 308 -21.78 -20.98 -6.86
N GLY A 309 -22.98 -20.99 -7.46
CA GLY A 309 -24.18 -20.43 -6.85
C GLY A 309 -24.50 -18.96 -7.15
N ILE A 310 -24.69 -18.58 -8.42
CA ILE A 310 -25.61 -17.48 -8.75
C ILE A 310 -26.40 -17.84 -10.01
N SER A 311 -27.39 -18.74 -9.87
CA SER A 311 -28.54 -18.72 -10.76
C SER A 311 -29.56 -17.73 -10.19
N ARG A 312 -29.77 -16.61 -10.90
CA ARG A 312 -30.96 -15.79 -10.77
C ARG A 312 -31.66 -15.82 -12.11
N GLN A 313 -32.57 -16.77 -12.28
CA GLN A 313 -33.77 -16.51 -13.08
C GLN A 313 -34.89 -16.14 -12.12
N ALA A 314 -35.57 -15.07 -12.48
CA ALA A 314 -36.72 -14.53 -11.79
C ALA A 314 -37.89 -15.52 -11.87
N GLU A 315 -38.50 -15.80 -10.73
CA GLU A 315 -39.95 -15.89 -10.63
C GLU A 315 -40.40 -15.70 -9.17
N ASP A 316 -41.51 -15.00 -9.07
CA ASP A 316 -42.23 -14.59 -7.88
C ASP A 316 -42.50 -15.73 -6.89
N ARG A 317 -42.07 -15.56 -5.62
CA ARG A 317 -42.87 -15.78 -4.39
C ARG A 317 -41.98 -15.81 -3.13
N SER A 318 -42.34 -14.95 -2.17
CA SER A 318 -42.00 -15.05 -0.73
C SER A 318 -40.50 -14.99 -0.39
N ARG A 319 -39.95 -13.77 -0.30
CA ARG A 319 -38.70 -13.53 0.45
C ARG A 319 -38.92 -13.94 1.92
N ARG A 320 -38.22 -14.99 2.34
CA ARG A 320 -38.24 -15.51 3.70
C ARG A 320 -37.52 -14.52 4.62
N SER A 321 -38.15 -14.15 5.72
CA SER A 321 -37.50 -13.43 6.79
C SER A 321 -36.34 -14.26 7.37
N MET A 322 -35.15 -13.67 7.52
CA MET A 322 -34.04 -14.34 8.22
C MET A 322 -34.34 -14.59 9.71
N VAL A 323 -35.31 -13.88 10.30
CA VAL A 323 -35.74 -14.05 11.70
C VAL A 323 -37.26 -13.96 11.79
N ALA A 324 -37.93 -15.08 12.08
CA ALA A 324 -39.38 -15.05 12.29
C ALA A 324 -39.75 -14.25 13.55
N CYS A 325 -40.75 -13.37 13.46
CA CYS A 325 -41.29 -12.66 14.61
C CYS A 325 -41.86 -13.63 15.65
N ASN A 326 -41.94 -13.21 16.91
CA ASN A 326 -42.31 -14.06 18.04
C ASN A 326 -43.67 -14.75 17.87
N ARG A 327 -44.63 -14.07 17.22
CA ARG A 327 -45.97 -14.63 16.95
C ARG A 327 -45.96 -15.70 15.87
N CYS A 328 -45.24 -15.49 14.77
CA CYS A 328 -45.09 -16.52 13.73
C CYS A 328 -44.24 -17.70 14.24
N ARG A 329 -43.24 -17.41 15.10
CA ARG A 329 -42.40 -18.41 15.74
C ARG A 329 -43.18 -19.28 16.73
N SER A 330 -44.00 -18.70 17.61
CA SER A 330 -44.82 -19.46 18.58
C SER A 330 -45.91 -20.29 17.91
N ARG A 331 -46.47 -19.81 16.80
CA ARG A 331 -47.46 -20.54 16.00
C ARG A 331 -46.85 -21.52 14.99
N LYS A 332 -45.51 -21.58 14.88
CA LYS A 332 -44.77 -22.39 13.89
C LYS A 332 -45.24 -22.15 12.45
N THR A 333 -45.69 -20.94 12.13
CA THR A 333 -46.14 -20.56 10.78
C THR A 333 -45.10 -19.67 10.08
N ARG A 334 -45.11 -19.67 8.75
CA ARG A 334 -44.08 -18.99 7.95
C ARG A 334 -44.16 -17.47 8.14
N CYS A 335 -43.06 -16.84 8.54
CA CYS A 335 -42.96 -15.40 8.71
C CYS A 335 -42.33 -14.75 7.46
N ALA A 336 -43.04 -13.79 6.88
CA ALA A 336 -42.59 -13.01 5.72
C ALA A 336 -42.53 -11.52 6.09
N GLY A 337 -41.72 -11.15 7.09
CA GLY A 337 -41.48 -9.77 7.49
C GLY A 337 -40.00 -9.44 7.58
N ASN A 338 -39.62 -8.17 7.43
CA ASN A 338 -38.24 -7.71 7.46
C ASN A 338 -38.09 -6.70 8.62
N PRO A 339 -37.37 -7.01 9.71
CA PRO A 339 -37.21 -6.07 10.84
C PRO A 339 -36.65 -4.72 10.35
N PRO A 340 -37.16 -3.56 10.82
CA PRO A 340 -38.09 -3.39 11.95
C PRO A 340 -39.59 -3.44 11.57
N HIS A 341 -39.95 -3.79 10.33
CA HIS A 341 -41.35 -3.73 9.87
C HIS A 341 -42.17 -4.98 10.24
N PRO A 342 -43.46 -4.81 10.60
CA PRO A 342 -44.34 -5.91 10.96
C PRO A 342 -44.63 -6.82 9.76
N CYS A 343 -44.60 -8.15 9.95
CA CYS A 343 -44.86 -9.10 8.88
C CYS A 343 -46.32 -9.10 8.41
N ALA A 344 -46.56 -9.43 7.14
CA ALA A 344 -47.90 -9.44 6.53
C ALA A 344 -48.92 -10.26 7.34
N ALA A 345 -48.56 -11.46 7.81
CA ALA A 345 -49.43 -12.31 8.61
C ALA A 345 -49.79 -11.74 10.01
N CYS A 346 -48.99 -10.79 10.52
CA CYS A 346 -49.33 -10.04 11.74
C CYS A 346 -50.18 -8.81 11.44
N VAL A 347 -49.91 -8.12 10.33
CA VAL A 347 -50.70 -7.00 9.84
C VAL A 347 -52.13 -7.43 9.49
N ASP A 348 -52.27 -8.49 8.69
CA ASP A 348 -53.58 -9.01 8.25
C ASP A 348 -54.42 -9.53 9.42
N ALA A 349 -53.77 -9.96 10.50
CA ALA A 349 -54.44 -10.41 11.71
C ALA A 349 -54.64 -9.29 12.75
N GLY A 350 -54.21 -8.05 12.47
CA GLY A 350 -54.30 -6.90 13.37
C GLY A 350 -53.55 -7.10 14.70
N LYS A 351 -52.44 -7.83 14.71
CA LYS A 351 -51.67 -8.15 15.94
C LYS A 351 -50.26 -7.59 15.89
N ASN A 352 -49.75 -7.23 17.07
CA ASN A 352 -48.44 -6.60 17.20
C ASN A 352 -47.30 -7.59 16.85
N CYS A 353 -46.31 -7.13 16.09
CA CYS A 353 -45.27 -7.96 15.49
C CYS A 353 -43.90 -7.58 16.07
N VAL A 354 -43.35 -8.45 16.91
CA VAL A 354 -42.09 -8.19 17.65
C VAL A 354 -41.07 -9.28 17.31
N TYR A 355 -39.82 -8.89 17.05
CA TYR A 355 -38.69 -9.78 16.78
C TYR A 355 -37.74 -9.69 17.99
N SER A 356 -37.49 -10.79 18.70
CA SER A 356 -36.47 -10.82 19.76
C SER A 356 -35.10 -11.22 19.19
N GLU A 357 -34.04 -10.56 19.67
CA GLU A 357 -32.66 -10.94 19.36
C GLU A 357 -32.40 -12.35 19.92
N ALA A 358 -31.87 -13.26 19.09
CA ALA A 358 -31.56 -14.62 19.50
C ALA A 358 -30.04 -14.82 19.54
N GLU A 359 -29.55 -15.24 20.69
CA GLU A 359 -28.18 -15.63 21.01
C GLU A 359 -27.58 -16.57 19.96
N LYS A 360 -26.40 -16.23 19.44
CA LYS A 360 -25.68 -17.06 18.47
C LYS A 360 -25.15 -18.33 19.14
N ARG A 361 -25.75 -19.49 18.82
CA ARG A 361 -25.10 -20.79 19.00
C ARG A 361 -24.22 -21.10 17.79
N VAL A 362 -22.95 -21.40 18.05
CA VAL A 362 -21.97 -21.84 17.06
C VAL A 362 -22.15 -23.34 16.81
N SER A 363 -22.27 -23.78 15.56
CA SER A 363 -22.24 -25.21 15.22
C SER A 363 -20.83 -25.63 14.85
N ILE A 364 -20.33 -26.66 15.52
CA ILE A 364 -19.00 -27.22 15.31
C ILE A 364 -19.15 -28.53 14.53
N THR A 365 -18.30 -28.76 13.52
CA THR A 365 -18.26 -30.00 12.74
C THR A 365 -17.75 -31.17 13.59
N GLU A 366 -18.34 -32.35 13.45
CA GLU A 366 -18.03 -33.51 14.30
C GLU A 366 -16.57 -33.97 14.17
N SER A 367 -15.92 -33.76 13.03
CA SER A 367 -14.49 -33.98 12.85
C SER A 367 -13.64 -33.06 13.73
N TYR A 368 -13.98 -31.78 13.81
CA TYR A 368 -13.31 -30.79 14.66
C TYR A 368 -13.61 -31.02 16.15
N TYR A 369 -14.83 -31.45 16.49
CA TYR A 369 -15.17 -31.87 17.85
C TYR A 369 -14.36 -33.10 18.30
N ARG A 370 -14.18 -34.09 17.41
CA ARG A 370 -13.35 -35.27 17.69
C ARG A 370 -11.85 -34.96 17.76
N GLN A 371 -11.39 -33.98 16.98
CA GLN A 371 -10.02 -33.49 17.04
C GLN A 371 -9.76 -32.76 18.38
N LEU A 372 -10.73 -31.99 18.87
CA LEU A 372 -10.70 -31.38 20.21
C LEU A 372 -10.78 -32.43 21.34
N GLN A 373 -11.57 -33.50 21.17
CA GLN A 373 -11.58 -34.63 22.11
C GLN A 373 -10.25 -35.39 22.13
N ALA A 374 -9.57 -35.50 20.99
CA ALA A 374 -8.26 -36.16 20.88
C ALA A 374 -7.11 -35.33 21.50
N GLN A 375 -7.31 -34.02 21.69
CA GLN A 375 -6.35 -33.10 22.30
C GLN A 375 -6.59 -32.88 23.81
N ALA A 376 -7.60 -33.51 24.41
CA ALA A 376 -7.87 -33.39 25.84
C ALA A 376 -7.14 -34.49 26.65
N PRO A 377 -6.30 -34.14 27.65
CA PRO A 377 -5.67 -35.13 28.53
C PRO A 377 -6.72 -35.81 29.40
N ALA A 378 -6.58 -37.13 29.55
CA ALA A 378 -7.52 -38.01 30.25
C ALA A 378 -7.75 -37.60 31.71
N SER A 379 -9.03 -37.42 32.06
CA SER A 379 -9.56 -37.68 33.40
C SER A 379 -10.92 -38.38 33.26
N ARG A 380 -10.87 -39.72 33.43
CA ARG A 380 -11.84 -40.67 34.08
C ARG A 380 -13.34 -40.35 33.99
N GLU A 381 -14.27 -41.24 33.61
CA GLU A 381 -14.59 -42.65 33.99
C GLU A 381 -15.74 -43.09 33.04
N GLY A 382 -15.81 -44.29 32.43
CA GLY A 382 -16.25 -45.55 33.05
C GLY A 382 -17.10 -46.41 32.08
N SER A 383 -16.83 -47.73 32.07
CA SER A 383 -17.61 -48.90 31.57
C SER A 383 -17.90 -49.06 30.05
N HIS A 384 -17.21 -49.93 29.29
CA HIS A 384 -17.23 -51.43 29.19
C HIS A 384 -18.13 -51.96 28.01
N PRO A 385 -17.93 -53.17 27.44
CA PRO A 385 -16.83 -53.54 26.52
C PRO A 385 -17.26 -54.46 25.31
N THR A 386 -16.32 -54.66 24.35
CA THR A 386 -16.01 -55.92 23.58
C THR A 386 -16.99 -56.51 22.52
N PRO A 387 -16.56 -57.42 21.60
CA PRO A 387 -15.29 -57.50 20.84
C PRO A 387 -15.38 -58.07 19.40
N SER A 388 -14.22 -58.09 18.73
CA SER A 388 -13.68 -59.13 17.82
C SER A 388 -14.13 -59.20 16.36
N SER A 389 -13.21 -58.94 15.42
CA SER A 389 -12.31 -59.99 14.88
C SER A 389 -11.33 -59.41 13.83
N GLU A 390 -10.05 -59.67 14.11
CA GLU A 390 -8.84 -59.64 13.25
C GLU A 390 -8.88 -60.70 12.12
N PRO A 391 -7.85 -60.92 11.26
CA PRO A 391 -6.70 -60.07 10.83
C PRO A 391 -6.24 -60.25 9.34
N SER A 392 -5.15 -59.51 9.00
CA SER A 392 -3.93 -59.94 8.26
C SER A 392 -3.84 -59.78 6.72
N ILE A 393 -2.70 -59.56 6.04
CA ILE A 393 -1.25 -59.28 6.31
C ILE A 393 -0.58 -58.91 4.94
N SER A 394 0.56 -58.19 4.98
CA SER A 394 1.67 -58.10 3.98
C SER A 394 1.51 -57.16 2.76
N ASN A 395 2.55 -56.53 2.19
CA ASN A 395 4.00 -56.70 2.30
C ASN A 395 4.80 -55.44 1.88
N ARG A 396 6.06 -55.37 2.33
CA ARG A 396 7.10 -54.34 2.09
C ARG A 396 7.70 -54.38 0.69
N TYR A 397 8.25 -53.26 0.22
CA TYR A 397 9.61 -53.14 -0.37
C TYR A 397 10.18 -51.72 -0.14
N SER A 398 11.50 -51.64 0.06
CA SER A 398 12.31 -50.45 0.36
C SER A 398 13.19 -50.10 -0.86
N GLU A 399 13.49 -48.81 -1.09
CA GLU A 399 14.81 -48.29 -1.53
C GLU A 399 14.83 -46.75 -1.63
N GLY A 400 15.80 -46.11 -0.95
CA GLY A 400 16.48 -44.83 -1.25
C GLY A 400 15.70 -43.49 -1.23
N PRO A 401 16.18 -42.43 -0.54
CA PRO A 401 15.63 -41.08 -0.68
C PRO A 401 16.28 -40.34 -1.87
N PRO A 402 15.51 -39.90 -2.89
CA PRO A 402 15.95 -38.81 -3.74
C PRO A 402 15.59 -37.49 -3.06
N GLU A 403 16.56 -36.57 -3.06
CA GLU A 403 16.47 -35.18 -2.64
C GLU A 403 15.10 -34.58 -2.93
N ARG A 404 14.43 -34.08 -1.89
CA ARG A 404 13.29 -33.19 -2.05
C ARG A 404 13.84 -31.83 -2.47
N ASP A 405 13.58 -31.47 -3.72
CA ASP A 405 13.54 -30.08 -4.16
C ASP A 405 12.45 -29.33 -3.37
N ASP A 406 12.84 -28.78 -2.22
CA ASP A 406 12.07 -27.77 -1.49
C ASP A 406 12.27 -26.41 -2.20
N TRP A 407 11.46 -26.13 -3.22
CA TRP A 407 11.48 -24.84 -3.94
C TRP A 407 10.26 -23.94 -3.63
N TRP A 408 9.53 -24.21 -2.55
CA TRP A 408 8.48 -23.31 -2.08
C TRP A 408 9.07 -22.30 -1.08
N TYR A 409 9.23 -21.07 -1.56
CA TYR A 409 9.63 -19.85 -0.85
C TYR A 409 9.01 -19.72 0.56
N LYS A 410 9.85 -19.74 1.61
CA LYS A 410 9.59 -19.09 2.90
C LYS A 410 10.13 -17.65 2.81
N GLY A 411 9.27 -16.63 2.83
CA GLY A 411 9.73 -15.24 2.87
C GLY A 411 8.65 -14.21 2.52
N THR A 412 7.81 -13.85 3.49
CA THR A 412 6.99 -12.62 3.42
C THR A 412 6.82 -11.96 4.80
N ASP A 413 7.91 -11.76 5.54
CA ASP A 413 7.85 -11.15 6.89
C ASP A 413 7.83 -9.62 6.89
N ASN A 414 8.07 -8.99 5.74
CA ASN A 414 8.13 -7.53 5.58
C ASN A 414 6.82 -6.91 5.05
N LEU A 415 5.75 -7.72 4.92
CA LEU A 415 4.46 -7.32 4.36
C LEU A 415 3.37 -7.30 5.44
N PHE A 416 2.78 -6.13 5.67
CA PHE A 416 1.83 -5.86 6.75
C PHE A 416 0.43 -5.67 6.17
N LEU A 417 -0.54 -6.48 6.61
CA LEU A 417 -1.94 -6.24 6.25
C LEU A 417 -2.45 -4.89 6.79
N ASN A 418 -3.00 -4.09 5.89
CA ASN A 418 -3.81 -2.92 6.22
C ASN A 418 -5.26 -3.35 6.52
N ARG A 419 -6.10 -2.39 6.97
CA ARG A 419 -7.53 -2.62 7.27
C ARG A 419 -8.38 -3.07 6.07
N LEU A 420 -7.91 -2.86 4.84
CA LEU A 420 -8.59 -3.23 3.60
C LEU A 420 -8.19 -4.64 3.12
N GLY A 421 -7.30 -5.33 3.86
CA GLY A 421 -6.80 -6.65 3.48
C GLY A 421 -5.61 -6.62 2.53
N GLU A 422 -5.02 -5.46 2.25
CA GLU A 422 -3.89 -5.31 1.35
C GLU A 422 -2.57 -5.30 2.13
N HIS A 423 -1.52 -5.85 1.52
CA HIS A 423 -0.19 -5.94 2.12
C HIS A 423 0.64 -4.69 1.82
N HIS A 424 1.14 -4.01 2.86
CA HIS A 424 2.03 -2.87 2.78
C HIS A 424 3.44 -3.23 3.24
N PHE A 425 4.46 -2.69 2.59
CA PHE A 425 5.84 -2.97 2.95
C PHE A 425 6.29 -2.14 4.16
N VAL A 426 6.85 -2.80 5.17
CA VAL A 426 7.61 -2.15 6.26
C VAL A 426 8.87 -2.95 6.52
N GLY A 427 10.02 -2.37 6.21
CA GLY A 427 11.31 -3.06 6.30
C GLY A 427 11.89 -3.12 7.71
N ALA A 428 12.91 -3.97 7.88
CA ALA A 428 13.53 -4.34 9.16
C ALA A 428 14.16 -3.17 9.95
N SER A 429 14.57 -2.07 9.29
CA SER A 429 15.08 -0.89 9.99
C SER A 429 13.99 -0.08 10.71
N SER A 430 12.71 -0.30 10.39
CA SER A 430 11.61 0.41 11.01
C SER A 430 11.36 -0.06 12.44
N THR A 431 11.27 0.87 13.39
CA THR A 431 10.92 0.58 14.79
C THR A 431 9.54 -0.09 14.90
N THR A 432 8.62 0.23 13.97
CA THR A 432 7.31 -0.42 13.80
C THR A 432 7.40 -1.90 13.49
N HIS A 433 8.25 -2.26 12.51
CA HIS A 433 8.42 -3.65 12.08
C HIS A 433 8.84 -4.50 13.28
N LEU A 434 9.82 -3.98 14.02
CA LEU A 434 10.35 -4.62 15.21
C LEU A 434 9.31 -4.78 16.33
N ALA A 435 8.58 -3.71 16.66
CA ALA A 435 7.56 -3.76 17.71
C ALA A 435 6.43 -4.76 17.39
N LYS A 436 6.07 -4.90 16.10
CA LYS A 436 5.11 -5.93 15.66
C LYS A 436 5.66 -7.33 15.82
N ARG A 437 6.91 -7.57 15.43
CA ARG A 437 7.51 -8.90 15.58
C ARG A 437 7.56 -9.32 17.04
N LEU A 438 7.85 -8.41 17.97
CA LEU A 438 7.85 -8.71 19.41
C LEU A 438 6.45 -9.03 19.99
N ASN A 439 5.38 -8.52 19.39
CA ASN A 439 4.00 -8.76 19.86
C ASN A 439 3.02 -8.88 18.67
N PRO A 440 3.05 -10.01 17.93
CA PRO A 440 2.26 -10.19 16.71
C PRO A 440 0.76 -10.24 16.97
N GLY A 441 0.34 -10.55 18.20
CA GLY A 441 -1.06 -10.58 18.63
C GLY A 441 -1.67 -9.22 18.98
N SER A 442 -0.87 -8.14 19.03
CA SER A 442 -1.39 -6.82 19.38
C SER A 442 -2.23 -6.23 18.25
N THR A 443 -3.51 -5.97 18.55
CA THR A 443 -4.43 -5.24 17.65
C THR A 443 -4.08 -3.75 17.54
N ASN A 444 -3.20 -3.23 18.41
CA ASN A 444 -2.75 -1.84 18.40
C ASN A 444 -1.74 -1.53 17.29
N LEU A 445 -1.14 -2.54 16.66
CA LEU A 445 -0.26 -2.38 15.50
C LEU A 445 -1.02 -2.00 14.22
N ALA A 446 -2.34 -2.19 14.19
CA ALA A 446 -3.20 -1.70 13.12
C ALA A 446 -3.28 -0.15 13.05
N TRP A 447 -2.70 0.58 14.02
CA TRP A 447 -2.67 2.04 14.02
C TRP A 447 -1.40 2.65 13.39
N ASP A 448 -0.34 1.87 13.15
CA ASP A 448 0.85 2.38 12.42
C ASP A 448 0.54 2.66 10.93
N VAL A 449 -0.54 2.03 10.42
CA VAL A 449 -1.09 2.24 9.07
C VAL A 449 -2.32 3.17 9.11
N ARG A 450 -2.70 3.71 10.27
CA ARG A 450 -3.77 4.71 10.33
C ARG A 450 -3.17 6.09 10.20
N PRO A 451 -3.61 6.89 9.22
CA PRO A 451 -3.45 8.34 9.32
C PRO A 451 -3.98 8.78 10.70
N LEU A 452 -3.38 9.79 11.34
CA LEU A 452 -3.95 10.35 12.60
C LEU A 452 -5.43 10.75 12.45
N TYR A 453 -5.93 10.90 11.21
CA TYR A 453 -7.27 11.33 10.86
C TYR A 453 -7.87 10.40 9.81
N ASP A 454 -8.89 9.64 10.20
CA ASP A 454 -9.47 8.52 9.45
C ASP A 454 -10.22 8.92 8.17
N ASP A 455 -10.47 10.22 7.92
CA ASP A 455 -11.23 10.64 6.75
C ASP A 455 -10.32 11.10 5.59
N PRO A 456 -10.11 10.27 4.55
CA PRO A 456 -9.44 10.68 3.31
C PRO A 456 -10.20 11.78 2.56
N SER A 457 -11.42 12.17 2.98
CA SER A 457 -12.08 13.37 2.48
C SER A 457 -11.52 14.67 2.96
N SER A 458 -10.93 14.67 4.14
CA SER A 458 -10.39 15.87 4.75
C SER A 458 -9.27 16.47 3.88
N LEU A 459 -8.54 15.63 3.13
CA LEU A 459 -7.50 16.00 2.17
C LEU A 459 -8.01 16.22 0.73
N LYS A 460 -9.30 15.99 0.45
CA LYS A 460 -9.86 16.25 -0.89
C LYS A 460 -9.86 17.75 -1.14
N ARG A 461 -9.39 18.15 -2.31
CA ARG A 461 -9.49 19.53 -2.82
C ARG A 461 -10.98 19.91 -2.82
N PRO A 462 -11.45 20.85 -1.98
CA PRO A 462 -12.84 21.29 -2.01
C PRO A 462 -13.14 21.94 -3.36
N ILE A 463 -14.31 21.67 -3.94
CA ILE A 463 -14.78 22.34 -5.18
C ILE A 463 -15.02 23.85 -4.98
N GLY A 464 -15.13 24.32 -3.73
CA GLY A 464 -15.38 25.75 -3.44
C GLY A 464 -14.16 26.64 -3.72
N GLY A 465 -14.34 27.68 -4.54
CA GLY A 465 -13.32 28.66 -4.92
C GLY A 465 -12.93 29.70 -3.85
N SER A 466 -13.27 29.51 -2.56
CA SER A 466 -12.86 30.43 -1.50
C SER A 466 -11.45 30.15 -0.98
N LEU A 467 -10.62 31.21 -0.98
CA LEU A 467 -9.31 31.20 -0.33
C LEU A 467 -9.46 31.10 1.20
N PRO A 468 -8.54 30.44 1.91
CA PRO A 468 -8.60 30.41 3.38
C PRO A 468 -8.37 31.83 3.93
N GLN A 469 -9.07 32.18 5.00
CA GLN A 469 -8.77 33.41 5.73
C GLN A 469 -7.36 33.31 6.32
N LEU A 470 -6.46 34.17 5.85
CA LEU A 470 -5.10 34.24 6.34
C LEU A 470 -5.08 34.85 7.76
N PRO A 471 -4.14 34.42 8.62
CA PRO A 471 -3.91 35.08 9.91
C PRO A 471 -3.51 36.56 9.72
N PRO A 472 -3.55 37.41 10.75
CA PRO A 472 -2.95 38.75 10.67
C PRO A 472 -1.47 38.68 10.23
N PHE A 473 -1.00 39.62 9.42
CA PHE A 473 0.35 39.62 8.84
C PHE A 473 1.46 39.41 9.89
N GLU A 474 1.41 40.16 10.99
CA GLU A 474 2.35 40.02 12.11
C GLU A 474 2.26 38.65 12.80
N PHE A 475 1.07 38.04 12.84
CA PHE A 475 0.91 36.70 13.38
C PHE A 475 1.51 35.64 12.44
N ALA A 476 1.34 35.78 11.12
CA ALA A 476 1.97 34.91 10.14
C ALA A 476 3.51 34.96 10.23
N LYS A 477 4.10 36.15 10.41
CA LYS A 477 5.52 36.32 10.69
C LYS A 477 5.98 35.55 11.94
N ARG A 478 5.21 35.61 13.03
CA ARG A 478 5.52 34.84 14.25
C ARG A 478 5.45 33.34 13.99
N LEU A 479 4.44 32.87 13.26
CA LEU A 479 4.29 31.46 12.89
C LEU A 479 5.48 30.96 12.07
N PHE A 480 6.03 31.77 11.18
CA PHE A 480 7.28 31.45 10.49
C PHE A 480 8.43 31.19 11.46
N TRP A 481 8.66 32.08 12.43
CA TRP A 481 9.75 31.90 13.40
C TRP A 481 9.57 30.65 14.27
N VAL A 482 8.34 30.31 14.63
CA VAL A 482 8.04 29.06 15.33
C VAL A 482 8.42 27.87 14.46
N GLN A 483 7.90 27.79 13.24
CA GLN A 483 8.26 26.75 12.28
C GLN A 483 9.78 26.69 12.03
N TYR A 484 10.42 27.85 11.91
CA TYR A 484 11.85 27.98 11.63
C TYR A 484 12.72 27.41 12.75
N ALA A 485 12.34 27.60 14.01
CA ALA A 485 13.05 27.04 15.16
C ALA A 485 13.04 25.51 15.18
N TYR A 486 11.98 24.86 14.67
CA TYR A 486 11.84 23.40 14.72
C TYR A 486 12.44 22.69 13.51
N ILE A 487 12.22 23.20 12.29
CA ILE A 487 12.72 22.54 11.08
C ILE A 487 13.43 23.46 10.09
N GLY A 488 13.38 24.78 10.29
CA GLY A 488 14.01 25.76 9.40
C GLY A 488 15.53 25.67 9.37
N THR A 489 16.17 25.28 10.47
CA THR A 489 17.63 25.15 10.54
C THR A 489 18.14 23.78 10.08
N ILE A 490 17.36 22.71 10.28
CA ILE A 490 17.75 21.33 9.89
C ILE A 490 17.38 20.97 8.44
N PHE A 491 16.39 21.65 7.83
CA PHE A 491 16.01 21.47 6.41
C PHE A 491 16.04 22.77 5.59
N SER A 492 16.43 23.92 6.13
CA SER A 492 16.71 25.20 5.41
C SER A 492 15.99 25.46 4.07
N LEU A 493 14.67 25.23 4.02
CA LEU A 493 13.87 25.27 2.78
C LEU A 493 13.54 26.70 2.33
N ILE A 494 13.65 27.68 3.25
CA ILE A 494 13.40 29.09 2.97
C ILE A 494 14.14 29.96 4.00
N GLN A 495 14.66 31.11 3.55
CA GLN A 495 15.35 32.08 4.42
C GLN A 495 14.38 33.13 4.99
N PRO A 496 14.67 33.73 6.16
CA PRO A 496 13.78 34.72 6.79
C PRO A 496 13.41 35.91 5.89
N MET A 497 14.39 36.52 5.21
CA MET A 497 14.14 37.66 4.31
C MET A 497 13.26 37.27 3.12
N GLU A 498 13.57 36.14 2.48
CA GLU A 498 12.81 35.61 1.35
C GLU A 498 11.36 35.25 1.73
N PHE A 499 11.14 34.72 2.94
CA PHE A 499 9.79 34.48 3.44
C PHE A 499 9.03 35.79 3.69
N GLU A 500 9.67 36.81 4.24
CA GLU A 500 9.04 38.10 4.49
C GLU A 500 8.59 38.77 3.18
N GLU A 501 9.42 38.73 2.14
CA GLU A 501 9.08 39.20 0.80
C GLU A 501 7.90 38.41 0.21
N ARG A 502 7.93 37.08 0.28
CA ARG A 502 6.82 36.21 -0.19
C ARG A 502 5.53 36.45 0.59
N LEU A 503 5.64 36.70 1.90
CA LEU A 503 4.50 36.99 2.74
C LEU A 503 3.86 38.32 2.34
N ASP A 504 4.67 39.35 2.06
CA ASP A 504 4.18 40.64 1.59
C ASP A 504 3.40 40.50 0.26
N LEU A 505 3.94 39.74 -0.69
CA LEU A 505 3.27 39.43 -1.95
C LEU A 505 1.91 38.76 -1.72
N VAL A 506 1.84 37.75 -0.85
CA VAL A 506 0.61 37.00 -0.56
C VAL A 506 -0.49 37.86 0.09
N TYR A 507 -0.12 38.88 0.87
CA TYR A 507 -1.09 39.74 1.58
C TYR A 507 -1.54 40.95 0.75
N HIS A 508 -0.66 41.49 -0.08
CA HIS A 508 -0.92 42.75 -0.80
C HIS A 508 -1.27 42.57 -2.27
N GLN A 509 -0.98 41.41 -2.88
CA GLN A 509 -1.27 41.14 -4.29
C GLN A 509 -2.34 40.04 -4.44
N PRO A 510 -3.30 40.20 -5.37
CA PRO A 510 -4.25 39.14 -5.66
C PRO A 510 -3.54 37.92 -6.27
N LEU A 511 -3.97 36.72 -5.87
CA LEU A 511 -3.40 35.48 -6.39
C LEU A 511 -3.73 35.32 -7.88
N ASP A 512 -2.69 35.19 -8.69
CA ASP A 512 -2.80 34.77 -10.09
C ASP A 512 -2.80 33.23 -10.18
N PHE A 513 -3.96 32.66 -10.51
CA PHE A 513 -4.13 31.21 -10.67
C PHE A 513 -3.51 30.66 -11.96
N ALA A 514 -3.26 31.52 -12.96
CA ALA A 514 -2.58 31.11 -14.19
C ALA A 514 -1.05 31.09 -14.00
N HIS A 515 -0.52 31.89 -13.07
CA HIS A 515 0.92 31.94 -12.80
C HIS A 515 1.35 30.90 -11.77
N ARG A 516 2.11 29.92 -12.25
CA ARG A 516 2.57 28.78 -11.45
C ARG A 516 3.42 29.18 -10.26
N GLU A 517 4.35 30.12 -10.42
CA GLU A 517 5.22 30.55 -9.32
C GLU A 517 4.41 31.24 -8.22
N SER A 518 3.41 32.06 -8.57
CA SER A 518 2.48 32.67 -7.61
C SER A 518 1.70 31.61 -6.83
N CYS A 519 1.22 30.56 -7.51
CA CYS A 519 0.56 29.42 -6.85
C CYS A 519 1.51 28.69 -5.89
N LEU A 520 2.76 28.44 -6.28
CA LEU A 520 3.77 27.80 -5.43
C LEU A 520 4.18 28.67 -4.24
N VAL A 521 4.32 29.98 -4.41
CA VAL A 521 4.59 30.94 -3.32
C VAL A 521 3.44 30.92 -2.32
N TYR A 522 2.19 30.98 -2.80
CA TYR A 522 1.01 30.88 -1.95
C TYR A 522 0.95 29.53 -1.21
N CYS A 523 1.27 28.43 -1.91
CA CYS A 523 1.37 27.09 -1.34
C CYS A 523 2.40 27.04 -0.21
N GLN A 524 3.63 27.53 -0.44
CA GLN A 524 4.70 27.55 0.55
C GLN A 524 4.32 28.38 1.78
N THR A 525 3.70 29.55 1.59
CA THR A 525 3.25 30.42 2.69
C THR A 525 2.21 29.71 3.55
N LEU A 526 1.23 29.03 2.94
CA LEU A 526 0.24 28.24 3.68
C LEU A 526 0.88 27.08 4.45
N LEU A 527 1.88 26.39 3.86
CA LEU A 527 2.60 25.30 4.53
C LEU A 527 3.40 25.80 5.73
N VAL A 528 4.10 26.94 5.60
CA VAL A 528 4.81 27.58 6.71
C VAL A 528 3.84 27.93 7.85
N ILE A 529 2.68 28.51 7.53
CA ILE A 529 1.63 28.82 8.51
C ILE A 529 1.10 27.53 9.16
N SER A 530 0.90 26.46 8.38
CA SER A 530 0.48 25.16 8.89
C SER A 530 1.44 24.58 9.92
N PHE A 531 2.74 24.54 9.61
CA PHE A 531 3.75 24.07 10.55
C PHE A 531 3.88 25.00 11.76
N GLY A 532 3.84 26.32 11.55
CA GLY A 532 3.89 27.29 12.62
C GLY A 532 2.78 27.06 13.64
N LEU A 533 1.55 26.79 13.17
CA LEU A 533 0.43 26.46 14.06
C LEU A 533 0.59 25.12 14.75
N MET A 534 1.04 24.09 14.01
CA MET A 534 1.27 22.75 14.53
C MET A 534 2.30 22.72 15.68
N TYR A 535 3.31 23.58 15.60
CA TYR A 535 4.35 23.71 16.64
C TYR A 535 4.07 24.81 17.68
N SER A 536 3.09 25.69 17.46
CA SER A 536 2.69 26.70 18.46
C SER A 536 1.64 26.19 19.44
N VAL A 537 0.76 25.30 19.00
CA VAL A 537 -0.40 24.85 19.77
C VAL A 537 -0.09 23.51 20.43
N ASN A 538 0.06 23.52 21.75
CA ASN A 538 0.47 22.35 22.54
C ASN A 538 -0.67 21.45 23.01
N GLN A 539 -1.94 21.82 22.78
CA GLN A 539 -3.09 20.97 23.12
C GLN A 539 -4.22 21.21 22.12
N TRP A 540 -4.83 20.12 21.63
CA TRP A 540 -5.93 20.19 20.67
C TRP A 540 -6.88 19.00 20.87
N ILE A 541 -8.20 19.28 20.92
CA ILE A 541 -9.25 18.27 21.16
C ILE A 541 -10.29 18.31 20.03
N GLY A 542 -9.94 18.82 18.85
CA GLY A 542 -10.86 18.96 17.72
C GLY A 542 -10.79 17.81 16.71
N GLU A 543 -11.92 17.49 16.08
CA GLU A 543 -12.03 16.44 15.04
C GLU A 543 -11.45 16.86 13.67
N GLU A 544 -11.06 18.13 13.51
CA GLU A 544 -10.66 18.72 12.21
C GLU A 544 -9.16 18.58 11.84
N GLY A 545 -8.38 17.68 12.42
CA GLY A 545 -6.92 17.58 12.17
C GLY A 545 -6.06 18.34 13.19
N PRO A 546 -4.71 18.27 13.13
CA PRO A 546 -3.86 19.00 14.06
C PRO A 546 -3.97 20.51 13.78
N PRO A 547 -3.54 21.36 14.72
CA PRO A 547 -3.43 22.79 14.48
C PRO A 547 -2.69 23.09 13.17
N GLY A 548 -3.30 23.93 12.32
CA GLY A 548 -2.75 24.27 11.01
C GLY A 548 -3.18 23.36 9.84
N PHE A 549 -3.87 22.25 10.10
CA PHE A 549 -4.30 21.30 9.06
C PHE A 549 -5.21 21.91 7.99
N LYS A 550 -6.06 22.87 8.37
CA LYS A 550 -6.88 23.61 7.42
C LYS A 550 -6.03 24.28 6.32
N TYR A 551 -4.94 24.95 6.69
CA TYR A 551 -4.07 25.63 5.73
C TYR A 551 -3.31 24.62 4.88
N PHE A 552 -2.95 23.46 5.44
CA PHE A 552 -2.28 22.39 4.70
C PHE A 552 -3.18 21.83 3.60
N LYS A 553 -4.44 21.56 3.93
CA LYS A 553 -5.48 21.13 2.97
C LYS A 553 -5.65 22.14 1.83
N HIS A 554 -5.64 23.44 2.15
CA HIS A 554 -5.70 24.49 1.14
C HIS A 554 -4.40 24.55 0.31
N ALA A 555 -3.22 24.38 0.92
CA ALA A 555 -1.94 24.38 0.23
C ALA A 555 -1.87 23.32 -0.90
N LEU A 556 -2.38 22.10 -0.64
CA LEU A 556 -2.41 21.01 -1.63
C LEU A 556 -3.22 21.33 -2.91
N ARG A 557 -4.07 22.35 -2.89
CA ARG A 557 -4.83 22.82 -4.06
C ARG A 557 -3.97 23.59 -5.06
N PHE A 558 -2.85 24.15 -4.61
CA PHE A 558 -1.95 24.97 -5.41
C PHE A 558 -0.74 24.18 -5.93
N LEU A 559 -0.68 22.87 -5.67
CA LEU A 559 0.35 22.01 -6.22
C LEU A 559 0.11 21.81 -7.73
N PRO A 560 1.10 22.13 -8.58
CA PRO A 560 1.09 21.84 -10.02
C PRO A 560 0.95 20.35 -10.32
N ASP A 561 0.58 20.01 -11.56
CA ASP A 561 0.54 18.62 -12.00
C ASP A 561 1.95 18.00 -12.05
N ILE A 562 2.03 16.70 -11.74
CA ILE A 562 3.29 15.97 -11.53
C ILE A 562 4.18 15.87 -12.79
N HIS A 563 3.64 16.20 -13.97
CA HIS A 563 4.34 16.14 -15.26
C HIS A 563 4.79 17.51 -15.77
N GLU A 564 4.58 18.58 -15.00
CA GLU A 564 5.00 19.93 -15.36
C GLU A 564 6.49 20.18 -15.04
N GLU A 565 7.07 21.24 -15.64
CA GLU A 565 8.49 21.60 -15.53
C GLU A 565 8.98 21.69 -14.07
N GLY A 566 10.22 21.35 -13.72
CA GLY A 566 10.69 21.45 -12.32
C GLY A 566 11.03 22.89 -11.89
N SER A 567 11.02 23.20 -10.59
CA SER A 567 11.67 24.41 -10.05
C SER A 567 12.21 24.16 -8.64
N ILE A 568 13.21 24.94 -8.20
CA ILE A 568 13.77 24.83 -6.84
C ILE A 568 12.66 25.09 -5.79
N LEU A 569 11.83 26.10 -6.03
CA LEU A 569 10.67 26.40 -5.18
C LEU A 569 9.71 25.20 -5.10
N PHE A 570 9.50 24.48 -6.21
CA PHE A 570 8.63 23.32 -6.18
C PHE A 570 9.24 22.16 -5.37
N VAL A 571 10.55 21.95 -5.46
CA VAL A 571 11.28 21.00 -4.59
C VAL A 571 11.09 21.39 -3.12
N GLU A 572 11.29 22.67 -2.77
CA GLU A 572 11.10 23.19 -1.40
C GLU A 572 9.67 22.93 -0.89
N VAL A 573 8.65 23.20 -1.72
CA VAL A 573 7.23 22.95 -1.42
C VAL A 573 6.94 21.46 -1.24
N LEU A 574 7.46 20.60 -2.11
CA LEU A 574 7.26 19.15 -2.02
C LEU A 574 7.90 18.56 -0.75
N CYS A 575 9.06 19.08 -0.32
CA CYS A 575 9.66 18.72 0.97
C CYS A 575 8.74 19.05 2.15
N TYR A 576 8.14 20.24 2.16
CA TYR A 576 7.15 20.61 3.18
C TYR A 576 5.93 19.69 3.17
N VAL A 577 5.40 19.37 1.98
CA VAL A 577 4.25 18.48 1.83
C VAL A 577 4.57 17.07 2.33
N ALA A 578 5.72 16.52 1.91
CA ALA A 578 6.16 15.19 2.32
C ALA A 578 6.30 15.10 3.84
N TYR A 579 6.98 16.09 4.44
CA TYR A 579 7.18 16.10 5.89
C TYR A 579 5.85 16.30 6.64
N TYR A 580 4.93 17.14 6.16
CA TYR A 580 3.63 17.30 6.81
C TYR A 580 2.79 16.01 6.70
N MET A 581 2.81 15.31 5.56
CA MET A 581 2.19 14.00 5.41
C MET A 581 2.76 12.98 6.41
N GLN A 582 4.07 13.04 6.69
CA GLN A 582 4.69 12.20 7.72
C GLN A 582 4.16 12.52 9.13
N ASN A 583 4.00 13.81 9.47
CA ASN A 583 3.42 14.22 10.76
C ASN A 583 1.95 13.75 10.93
N LEU A 584 1.23 13.54 9.83
CA LEU A 584 -0.12 12.96 9.84
C LEU A 584 -0.13 11.42 9.87
N ASN A 585 1.04 10.77 10.05
CA ASN A 585 1.25 9.34 9.92
C ASN A 585 0.81 8.76 8.55
N ARG A 586 0.88 9.55 7.47
CA ARG A 586 0.63 9.10 6.09
C ARG A 586 1.93 8.74 5.39
N ARG A 587 2.59 7.69 5.90
CA ARG A 587 3.95 7.27 5.52
C ARG A 587 4.12 7.04 4.02
N ASP A 588 3.19 6.33 3.39
CA ASP A 588 3.25 6.04 1.95
C ASP A 588 3.18 7.33 1.11
N ALA A 589 2.29 8.25 1.48
CA ALA A 589 2.19 9.55 0.83
C ALA A 589 3.46 10.38 1.04
N ALA A 590 3.99 10.40 2.27
CA ALA A 590 5.24 11.08 2.58
C ALA A 590 6.41 10.56 1.73
N PHE A 591 6.54 9.23 1.62
CA PHE A 591 7.54 8.56 0.80
C PHE A 591 7.42 8.90 -0.70
N LEU A 592 6.19 8.92 -1.24
CA LEU A 592 5.97 9.29 -2.63
C LEU A 592 6.29 10.77 -2.92
N TYR A 593 5.86 11.68 -2.05
CA TYR A 593 6.13 13.12 -2.22
C TYR A 593 7.62 13.45 -2.07
N ILE A 594 8.34 12.83 -1.11
CA ILE A 594 9.78 13.07 -0.98
C ILE A 594 10.54 12.47 -2.18
N GLY A 595 10.12 11.29 -2.67
CA GLY A 595 10.68 10.70 -3.89
C GLY A 595 10.45 11.56 -5.14
N LEU A 596 9.29 12.24 -5.24
CA LEU A 596 9.03 13.22 -6.29
C LEU A 596 9.95 14.45 -6.16
N ALA A 597 10.08 15.02 -4.96
CA ALA A 597 10.95 16.15 -4.68
C ALA A 597 12.40 15.85 -5.06
N LEU A 598 12.90 14.66 -4.70
CA LEU A 598 14.27 14.26 -4.98
C LEU A 598 14.51 14.04 -6.47
N ARG A 599 13.62 13.33 -7.18
CA ARG A 599 13.75 13.15 -8.65
C ARG A 599 13.71 14.49 -9.38
N MET A 600 12.90 15.43 -8.92
CA MET A 600 12.87 16.79 -9.46
C MET A 600 14.17 17.54 -9.17
N ALA A 601 14.72 17.45 -7.96
CA ALA A 601 16.01 18.02 -7.61
C ALA A 601 17.15 17.45 -8.48
N ILE A 602 17.12 16.14 -8.76
CA ILE A 602 18.06 15.48 -9.68
C ILE A 602 17.91 16.02 -11.10
N SER A 603 16.67 16.11 -11.60
CA SER A 603 16.37 16.65 -12.94
C SER A 603 16.84 18.10 -13.13
N LEU A 604 16.74 18.92 -12.09
CA LEU A 604 17.25 20.30 -12.04
C LEU A 604 18.78 20.40 -11.86
N GLY A 605 19.48 19.27 -11.76
CA GLY A 605 20.92 19.21 -11.55
C GLY A 605 21.36 19.69 -10.17
N LEU A 606 20.48 19.71 -9.16
CA LEU A 606 20.83 20.23 -7.82
C LEU A 606 21.86 19.36 -7.09
N HIS A 607 22.04 18.10 -7.50
CA HIS A 607 23.02 17.17 -6.93
C HIS A 607 24.46 17.41 -7.41
N GLN A 608 24.68 18.32 -8.36
CA GLN A 608 25.97 18.67 -8.92
C GLN A 608 26.34 20.12 -8.60
N GLU A 609 27.63 20.37 -8.32
CA GLU A 609 28.11 21.75 -8.15
C GLU A 609 28.10 22.48 -9.49
N VAL A 610 27.61 23.71 -9.49
CA VAL A 610 27.61 24.54 -10.69
C VAL A 610 28.90 25.34 -10.72
N SER A 611 29.54 25.53 -11.87
CA SER A 611 30.76 26.36 -11.99
C SER A 611 30.55 27.63 -12.81
N ASP A 612 29.34 27.85 -13.34
CA ASP A 612 28.98 28.98 -14.20
C ASP A 612 29.12 30.35 -13.49
N PRO A 613 30.07 31.22 -13.88
CA PRO A 613 30.28 32.52 -13.26
C PRO A 613 29.06 33.47 -13.34
N SER A 614 28.08 33.21 -14.20
CA SER A 614 26.86 34.01 -14.31
C SER A 614 25.89 33.82 -13.13
N ILE A 615 26.01 32.72 -12.37
CA ILE A 615 25.16 32.42 -11.24
C ILE A 615 25.79 32.97 -9.96
N SER A 616 25.03 33.77 -9.21
CA SER A 616 25.46 34.38 -7.96
C SER A 616 25.78 33.34 -6.87
N GLU A 617 26.63 33.69 -5.91
CA GLU A 617 26.89 32.81 -4.74
C GLU A 617 25.63 32.60 -3.88
N ASP A 618 24.71 33.56 -3.86
CA ASP A 618 23.42 33.42 -3.17
C ASP A 618 22.55 32.34 -3.83
N ASP A 619 22.48 32.34 -5.16
CA ASP A 619 21.75 31.32 -5.93
C ASP A 619 22.40 29.94 -5.80
N ARG A 620 23.73 29.86 -5.84
CA ARG A 620 24.48 28.63 -5.59
C ARG A 620 24.19 28.09 -4.21
N ASN A 621 24.20 28.95 -3.19
CA ASN A 621 23.87 28.54 -1.83
C ASN A 621 22.40 28.13 -1.66
N ARG A 622 21.46 28.76 -2.38
CA ARG A 622 20.07 28.28 -2.42
C ARG A 622 19.99 26.86 -2.99
N ARG A 623 20.70 26.57 -4.09
CA ARG A 623 20.79 25.21 -4.67
C ARG A 623 21.38 24.21 -3.67
N ARG A 624 22.46 24.58 -2.98
CA ARG A 624 23.10 23.74 -1.96
C ARG A 624 22.16 23.43 -0.80
N ARG A 625 21.48 24.44 -0.26
CA ARG A 625 20.51 24.25 0.82
C ARG A 625 19.35 23.37 0.37
N ALA A 626 18.74 23.64 -0.78
CA ALA A 626 17.62 22.85 -1.30
C ALA A 626 18.00 21.38 -1.48
N TRP A 627 19.18 21.10 -2.05
CA TRP A 627 19.70 19.74 -2.22
C TRP A 627 19.90 19.02 -0.88
N TRP A 628 20.68 19.60 0.04
CA TRP A 628 21.00 18.92 1.30
C TRP A 628 19.78 18.70 2.19
N SER A 629 18.76 19.53 2.00
CA SER A 629 17.49 19.42 2.71
C SER A 629 16.60 18.30 2.17
N VAL A 630 16.42 18.22 0.84
CA VAL A 630 15.69 17.10 0.23
C VAL A 630 16.41 15.76 0.45
N TYR A 631 17.74 15.77 0.38
CA TYR A 631 18.58 14.60 0.65
C TYR A 631 18.43 14.12 2.11
N SER A 632 18.51 15.02 3.09
CA SER A 632 18.41 14.66 4.50
C SER A 632 17.03 14.11 4.82
N LEU A 633 15.98 14.72 4.27
CA LEU A 633 14.61 14.29 4.46
C LEU A 633 14.31 12.94 3.78
N ASP A 634 14.80 12.70 2.55
CA ASP A 634 14.68 11.39 1.86
C ASP A 634 15.28 10.25 2.70
N ARG A 635 16.51 10.43 3.20
CA ARG A 635 17.18 9.41 4.02
C ARG A 635 16.43 9.15 5.31
N LEU A 636 15.99 10.21 5.97
CA LEU A 636 15.26 10.11 7.24
C LEU A 636 13.96 9.34 7.08
N LEU A 637 13.15 9.67 6.07
CA LEU A 637 11.86 9.03 5.83
C LEU A 637 12.00 7.60 5.28
N SER A 638 12.96 7.38 4.39
CA SER A 638 13.19 6.06 3.78
C SER A 638 13.72 5.06 4.80
N VAL A 639 14.79 5.39 5.52
CA VAL A 639 15.44 4.48 6.47
C VAL A 639 14.53 4.18 7.67
N LYS A 640 13.82 5.17 8.22
CA LYS A 640 12.88 4.93 9.34
C LYS A 640 11.65 4.12 8.93
N SER A 641 11.32 4.10 7.64
CA SER A 641 10.25 3.26 7.10
C SER A 641 10.69 1.88 6.61
N GLY A 642 12.00 1.63 6.52
CA GLY A 642 12.54 0.40 5.93
C GLY A 642 12.65 0.42 4.40
N ASN A 643 12.40 1.56 3.76
CA ASN A 643 12.47 1.72 2.32
C ASN A 643 13.92 1.91 1.83
N PRO A 644 14.22 1.53 0.58
CA PRO A 644 15.47 1.91 -0.09
C PRO A 644 15.69 3.42 -0.06
N ILE A 645 16.95 3.86 0.11
CA ILE A 645 17.31 5.25 -0.24
C ILE A 645 17.32 5.42 -1.75
N THR A 646 17.04 6.64 -2.21
CA THR A 646 16.75 6.87 -3.64
C THR A 646 17.99 7.26 -4.46
N ILE A 647 19.05 7.79 -3.82
CA ILE A 647 20.32 8.16 -4.47
C ILE A 647 21.53 7.74 -3.61
N HIS A 648 22.55 7.17 -4.25
CA HIS A 648 23.80 6.81 -3.59
C HIS A 648 24.74 8.02 -3.44
N ASP A 649 25.55 8.03 -2.38
CA ASP A 649 26.48 9.15 -2.12
C ASP A 649 27.52 9.36 -3.23
N GLY A 650 27.86 8.31 -3.99
CA GLY A 650 28.83 8.38 -5.09
C GLY A 650 28.37 9.24 -6.28
N ASP A 651 27.06 9.48 -6.41
CA ASP A 651 26.48 10.26 -7.50
C ASP A 651 26.39 11.77 -7.17
N ILE A 652 26.83 12.18 -5.98
CA ILE A 652 26.65 13.54 -5.45
C ILE A 652 27.95 14.33 -5.58
N GLY A 653 27.93 15.37 -6.41
CA GLY A 653 29.08 16.25 -6.68
C GLY A 653 28.99 17.65 -6.07
N ILE A 654 27.96 17.94 -5.27
CA ILE A 654 27.69 19.27 -4.72
C ILE A 654 28.44 19.55 -3.41
N THR A 655 28.83 20.81 -3.17
CA THR A 655 29.52 21.23 -1.94
C THR A 655 28.56 21.65 -0.81
N TRP A 656 29.11 21.85 0.39
CA TRP A 656 28.37 22.35 1.55
C TRP A 656 27.97 23.83 1.38
N PRO A 657 26.85 24.28 1.96
CA PRO A 657 26.47 25.69 1.92
C PRO A 657 27.57 26.57 2.55
N THR A 658 27.97 27.63 1.86
CA THR A 658 29.06 28.53 2.25
C THR A 658 28.52 29.87 2.75
N THR A 659 29.37 30.66 3.41
CA THR A 659 29.08 32.05 3.76
C THR A 659 29.18 32.94 2.52
N VAL A 660 28.13 33.71 2.25
CA VAL A 660 28.20 34.77 1.23
C VAL A 660 28.70 36.06 1.88
N GLY A 661 29.81 36.57 1.35
CA GLY A 661 30.25 37.97 1.44
C GLY A 661 30.24 38.64 2.82
N GLY A 662 31.34 38.53 3.58
CA GLY A 662 31.84 39.58 4.48
C GLY A 662 30.94 40.14 5.60
N SER A 663 29.71 39.67 5.77
CA SER A 663 28.85 40.06 6.89
C SER A 663 29.22 39.21 8.11
N ASN A 664 29.49 39.87 9.23
CA ASN A 664 29.83 39.25 10.52
C ASN A 664 28.65 38.50 11.17
N PHE A 665 27.60 38.16 10.41
CA PHE A 665 26.48 37.35 10.89
C PHE A 665 26.80 35.87 10.64
N ASP A 666 26.95 35.14 11.73
CA ASP A 666 27.21 33.70 11.77
C ASP A 666 26.25 32.95 10.82
N PRO A 667 26.73 32.14 9.85
CA PRO A 667 25.92 31.32 8.93
C PRO A 667 25.29 30.13 9.68
N TRP A 668 24.82 30.37 10.89
CA TRP A 668 24.41 29.35 11.84
C TRP A 668 23.43 28.32 11.24
N PRO A 669 22.40 28.71 10.46
CA PRO A 669 21.50 27.74 9.82
C PRO A 669 22.22 26.79 8.85
N SER A 670 23.20 27.28 8.09
CA SER A 670 24.02 26.45 7.18
C SER A 670 24.90 25.48 7.94
N THR A 671 25.46 25.90 9.07
CA THR A 671 26.24 25.05 9.97
C THR A 671 25.36 23.93 10.55
N VAL A 672 24.17 24.27 11.05
CA VAL A 672 23.19 23.31 11.58
C VAL A 672 22.79 22.30 10.50
N LEU A 673 22.41 22.78 9.30
CA LEU A 673 22.06 21.92 8.16
C LEU A 673 23.20 20.97 7.81
N THR A 674 24.44 21.46 7.76
CA THR A 674 25.62 20.64 7.42
C THR A 674 25.81 19.50 8.41
N HIS A 675 25.82 19.78 9.72
CA HIS A 675 25.99 18.73 10.72
C HIS A 675 24.81 17.76 10.79
N TYR A 676 23.58 18.24 10.59
CA TYR A 676 22.40 17.37 10.47
C TYR A 676 22.47 16.48 9.23
N THR A 677 22.98 17.01 8.11
CA THR A 677 23.15 16.27 6.85
C THR A 677 24.24 15.20 6.96
N GLN A 678 25.33 15.47 7.69
CA GLN A 678 26.36 14.47 7.98
C GLN A 678 25.78 13.28 8.74
N LEU A 679 24.95 13.51 9.77
CA LEU A 679 24.23 12.43 10.45
C LEU A 679 23.26 11.71 9.53
N SER A 680 22.55 12.45 8.67
CA SER A 680 21.65 11.84 7.67
C SER A 680 22.41 10.99 6.66
N ARG A 681 23.66 11.35 6.34
CA ARG A 681 24.56 10.52 5.54
C ARG A 681 24.87 9.20 6.24
N ILE A 682 25.28 9.26 7.51
CA ILE A 682 25.53 8.07 8.34
C ILE A 682 24.27 7.21 8.46
N LEU A 683 23.08 7.81 8.64
CA LEU A 683 21.81 7.10 8.68
C LEU A 683 21.55 6.31 7.38
N GLY A 684 21.85 6.89 6.22
CA GLY A 684 21.76 6.19 4.94
C GLY A 684 22.67 4.95 4.88
N ARG A 685 23.93 5.09 5.35
CA ARG A 685 24.86 3.95 5.46
C ARG A 685 24.34 2.86 6.40
N ILE A 686 23.80 3.24 7.56
CA ILE A 686 23.16 2.30 8.50
C ILE A 686 22.05 1.52 7.77
N GLY A 687 21.16 2.22 7.06
CA GLY A 687 20.07 1.58 6.30
C GLY A 687 20.58 0.58 5.24
N GLU A 688 21.64 0.92 4.52
CA GLU A 688 22.19 0.08 3.45
C GLU A 688 23.05 -1.09 3.95
N GLU A 689 24.01 -0.81 4.84
CA GLU A 689 25.07 -1.75 5.27
C GLU A 689 24.61 -2.70 6.38
N ILE A 690 23.62 -2.31 7.19
CA ILE A 690 23.12 -3.12 8.31
C ILE A 690 21.78 -3.77 7.96
N TYR A 691 20.81 -3.02 7.43
CA TYR A 691 19.43 -3.51 7.32
C TYR A 691 19.00 -3.98 5.92
N ARG A 692 19.76 -3.66 4.87
CA ARG A 692 19.34 -3.95 3.48
C ARG A 692 20.25 -4.96 2.78
N LYS A 693 21.56 -4.72 2.75
CA LYS A 693 22.51 -5.71 2.24
C LYS A 693 22.69 -6.75 3.34
N LYS A 694 22.19 -7.97 3.15
CA LYS A 694 22.51 -9.08 4.07
C LYS A 694 24.04 -9.23 4.08
N PRO A 695 24.73 -8.90 5.18
CA PRO A 695 26.18 -8.98 5.18
C PRO A 695 26.58 -10.44 5.00
N GLY A 696 27.49 -10.72 4.06
CA GLY A 696 27.78 -12.11 3.64
C GLY A 696 28.48 -12.99 4.69
N SER A 697 28.84 -12.41 5.85
CA SER A 697 29.40 -13.09 7.02
C SER A 697 29.41 -12.13 8.22
N GLY A 698 29.43 -12.66 9.44
CA GLY A 698 29.39 -11.92 10.69
C GLY A 698 30.55 -10.94 10.78
N SER A 699 31.70 -11.32 10.21
CA SER A 699 32.86 -10.45 10.08
C SER A 699 32.60 -9.18 9.23
N ASN A 700 31.76 -9.27 8.19
CA ASN A 700 31.36 -8.12 7.38
C ASN A 700 30.43 -7.18 8.18
N LEU A 701 29.51 -7.72 8.98
CA LEU A 701 28.65 -6.91 9.85
C LEU A 701 29.47 -6.16 10.91
N VAL A 702 30.43 -6.85 11.54
CA VAL A 702 31.37 -6.24 12.49
C VAL A 702 32.11 -5.07 11.85
N ALA A 703 32.65 -5.27 10.64
CA ALA A 703 33.36 -4.22 9.92
C ALA A 703 32.45 -3.00 9.61
N SER A 704 31.20 -3.24 9.21
CA SER A 704 30.21 -2.17 8.98
C SER A 704 29.87 -1.41 10.26
N VAL A 705 29.53 -2.12 11.35
CA VAL A 705 29.24 -1.52 12.66
C VAL A 705 30.42 -0.71 13.16
N GLN A 706 31.64 -1.24 13.03
CA GLN A 706 32.87 -0.54 13.40
C GLN A 706 33.05 0.75 12.60
N SER A 707 32.94 0.67 11.28
CA SER A 707 33.11 1.81 10.38
C SER A 707 32.10 2.92 10.68
N ILE A 708 30.83 2.56 10.84
CA ILE A 708 29.75 3.49 11.17
C ILE A 708 29.98 4.14 12.53
N THR A 709 30.43 3.36 13.50
CA THR A 709 30.65 3.87 14.86
C THR A 709 31.86 4.82 14.93
N ASN A 710 32.90 4.56 14.13
CA ASN A 710 34.02 5.48 13.95
C ASN A 710 33.56 6.81 13.33
N ASP A 711 32.66 6.78 12.35
CA ASP A 711 32.08 7.99 11.75
C ASP A 711 31.25 8.79 12.76
N LEU A 712 30.42 8.12 13.57
CA LEU A 712 29.64 8.76 14.64
C LEU A 712 30.57 9.41 15.68
N SER A 713 31.65 8.74 16.06
CA SER A 713 32.68 9.28 16.94
C SER A 713 33.38 10.50 16.33
N GLY A 714 33.70 10.42 15.04
CA GLY A 714 34.28 11.51 14.27
C GLY A 714 33.38 12.73 14.26
N TRP A 715 32.08 12.53 13.98
CA TRP A 715 31.07 13.57 13.98
C TRP A 715 30.92 14.23 15.36
N LEU A 716 30.85 13.44 16.44
CA LEU A 716 30.73 13.96 17.81
C LEU A 716 31.92 14.86 18.22
N ARG A 717 33.13 14.56 17.73
CA ARG A 717 34.31 15.41 17.94
C ARG A 717 34.27 16.72 17.17
N GLN A 718 33.62 16.73 16.00
CA GLN A 718 33.57 17.88 15.09
C GLN A 718 32.38 18.81 15.33
N VAL A 719 31.35 18.36 16.06
CA VAL A 719 30.16 19.19 16.31
C VAL A 719 30.52 20.46 17.11
N PRO A 720 30.05 21.65 16.72
CA PRO A 720 30.30 22.91 17.41
C PRO A 720 29.77 22.92 18.84
N ASP A 721 30.44 23.63 19.75
CA ASP A 721 30.07 23.68 21.17
C ASP A 721 28.64 24.17 21.42
N ARG A 722 28.14 25.10 20.58
CA ARG A 722 26.76 25.60 20.68
C ARG A 722 25.68 24.56 20.33
N LEU A 723 26.04 23.48 19.64
CA LEU A 723 25.17 22.33 19.33
C LEU A 723 25.36 21.15 20.29
N ARG A 724 26.39 21.20 21.16
CA ARG A 724 26.61 20.16 22.18
C ARG A 724 25.62 20.33 23.31
N ILE A 725 25.19 19.19 23.85
CA ILE A 725 24.38 19.16 25.06
C ILE A 725 25.28 18.94 26.26
N ASP A 726 25.22 19.87 27.22
CA ASP A 726 25.81 19.69 28.54
C ASP A 726 24.75 19.21 29.52
N PHE A 727 24.81 17.92 29.86
CA PHE A 727 23.83 17.27 30.72
C PHE A 727 23.77 17.85 32.14
N ASN A 728 24.81 18.55 32.58
CA ASN A 728 24.85 19.22 33.89
C ASN A 728 24.04 20.53 33.93
N THR A 729 23.88 21.19 32.78
CA THR A 729 23.19 22.49 32.67
C THR A 729 21.86 22.37 31.91
N LEU A 730 21.47 21.16 31.56
CA LEU A 730 20.35 20.85 30.67
C LEU A 730 18.99 21.38 31.16
N ASP A 731 18.75 21.35 32.47
CA ASP A 731 17.53 21.89 33.06
C ASP A 731 17.46 23.44 32.99
N THR A 732 18.58 24.12 32.70
CA THR A 732 18.65 25.60 32.65
C THR A 732 18.77 26.16 31.24
N HIS A 733 19.56 25.51 30.37
CA HIS A 733 19.87 26.00 29.04
C HIS A 733 19.79 24.87 28.02
N ILE A 734 18.76 24.92 27.17
CA ILE A 734 18.58 23.99 26.05
C ILE A 734 17.93 24.73 24.89
N ASN A 735 18.40 24.46 23.66
CA ASN A 735 17.83 25.01 22.44
C ASN A 735 17.35 23.91 21.50
N ARG A 736 16.45 24.25 20.58
CA ARG A 736 15.76 23.27 19.74
C ARG A 736 16.70 22.63 18.70
N GLU A 737 17.71 23.34 18.23
CA GLU A 737 18.70 22.83 17.28
C GLU A 737 19.56 21.74 17.91
N SER A 738 20.06 21.97 19.13
CA SER A 738 20.81 20.99 19.92
C SER A 738 19.96 19.76 20.21
N VAL A 739 18.69 19.93 20.59
CA VAL A 739 17.76 18.80 20.78
C VAL A 739 17.66 17.98 19.49
N SER A 740 17.34 18.62 18.37
CA SER A 740 17.08 17.94 17.11
C SER A 740 18.29 17.15 16.59
N ILE A 741 19.49 17.76 16.66
CA ILE A 741 20.73 17.14 16.19
C ILE A 741 21.16 15.99 17.12
N ASN A 742 21.12 16.16 18.43
CA ASN A 742 21.56 15.12 19.36
C ASN A 742 20.60 13.92 19.37
N LEU A 743 19.29 14.14 19.25
CA LEU A 743 18.34 13.03 19.09
C LEU A 743 18.59 12.22 17.81
N HIS A 744 18.95 12.90 16.70
CA HIS A 744 19.32 12.23 15.46
C HIS A 744 20.60 11.41 15.61
N PHE A 745 21.61 11.96 16.30
CA PHE A 745 22.85 11.25 16.65
C PHE A 745 22.59 9.99 17.48
N TYR A 746 21.87 10.10 18.61
CA TYR A 746 21.58 8.96 19.47
C TYR A 746 20.67 7.93 18.78
N SER A 747 19.77 8.37 17.89
CA SER A 747 19.01 7.45 17.03
C SER A 747 19.92 6.65 16.09
N CYS A 748 20.96 7.26 15.52
CA CYS A 748 21.93 6.54 14.67
C CYS A 748 22.73 5.52 15.49
N VAL A 749 23.16 5.87 16.70
CA VAL A 749 23.81 4.93 17.63
C VAL A 749 22.89 3.74 17.91
N ASN A 750 21.64 4.01 18.31
CA ASN A 750 20.67 2.97 18.61
C ASN A 750 20.39 2.07 17.41
N MET A 751 20.23 2.62 16.21
CA MET A 751 20.00 1.84 14.99
C MET A 751 21.21 1.00 14.58
N THR A 752 22.44 1.46 14.86
CA THR A 752 23.66 0.70 14.55
C THR A 752 23.79 -0.53 15.45
N ALA A 753 23.52 -0.37 16.74
CA ALA A 753 23.66 -1.43 17.74
C ALA A 753 22.42 -2.35 17.86
N ARG A 754 21.28 -1.96 17.29
CA ARG A 754 19.99 -2.66 17.44
C ARG A 754 20.08 -4.16 17.15
N PRO A 755 20.59 -4.66 16.00
CA PRO A 755 20.55 -6.10 15.73
C PRO A 755 21.26 -6.93 16.82
N LEU A 756 22.40 -6.43 17.32
CA LEU A 756 23.18 -7.08 18.36
C LEU A 756 22.46 -7.10 19.71
N VAL A 757 21.91 -5.95 20.13
CA VAL A 757 21.16 -5.84 21.40
C VAL A 757 20.00 -6.82 21.42
N PHE A 758 19.28 -6.92 20.31
CA PHE A 758 18.11 -7.79 20.20
C PHE A 758 18.50 -9.28 20.21
N TYR A 759 19.56 -9.65 19.50
CA TYR A 759 20.11 -11.02 19.56
C TYR A 759 20.51 -11.43 20.98
N VAL A 760 21.19 -10.55 21.72
CA VAL A 760 21.60 -10.84 23.11
C VAL A 760 20.40 -10.96 24.03
N ILE A 761 19.39 -10.08 23.88
CA ILE A 761 18.13 -10.15 24.63
C ILE A 761 17.40 -11.46 24.36
N GLN A 762 17.33 -11.90 23.10
CA GLN A 762 16.71 -13.19 22.74
C GLN A 762 17.43 -14.36 23.40
N ARG A 763 18.77 -14.45 23.25
CA ARG A 763 19.59 -15.51 23.85
C ARG A 763 19.42 -15.58 25.38
N ARG A 764 19.23 -14.42 26.01
CA ARG A 764 18.98 -14.27 27.45
C ARG A 764 17.63 -14.83 27.86
N LEU A 765 16.56 -14.40 27.19
CA LEU A 765 15.20 -14.89 27.45
C LEU A 765 15.10 -16.41 27.23
N ASP A 766 15.78 -16.95 26.21
CA ASP A 766 15.90 -18.40 25.99
C ASP A 766 16.58 -19.14 27.15
N ALA A 767 17.70 -18.60 27.63
CA ALA A 767 18.42 -19.19 28.75
C ALA A 767 17.60 -19.14 30.05
N GLU A 768 16.76 -18.11 30.25
CA GLU A 768 15.86 -18.01 31.40
C GLU A 768 14.78 -19.08 31.36
N VAL A 769 14.16 -19.32 30.19
CA VAL A 769 13.18 -20.40 30.01
C VAL A 769 13.79 -21.78 30.28
N LEU A 770 15.06 -21.97 29.93
CA LEU A 770 15.80 -23.22 30.16
C LEU A 770 16.38 -23.33 31.58
N GLY A 771 16.23 -22.31 32.42
CA GLY A 771 16.78 -22.27 33.79
C GLY A 771 18.32 -22.22 33.84
N SER A 772 18.97 -21.82 32.75
CA SER A 772 20.43 -21.75 32.59
C SER A 772 20.96 -20.32 32.45
N ALA A 773 20.11 -19.31 32.66
CA ALA A 773 20.52 -17.91 32.60
C ALA A 773 21.50 -17.57 33.73
N THR A 774 22.59 -16.90 33.38
CA THR A 774 23.55 -16.35 34.35
C THR A 774 22.98 -15.07 34.98
N GLU A 775 23.47 -14.67 36.16
CA GLU A 775 23.01 -13.41 36.76
C GLU A 775 23.49 -12.19 35.95
N ASP A 776 24.73 -12.19 35.45
CA ASP A 776 25.28 -11.06 34.68
C ASP A 776 25.20 -11.30 33.15
N TRP A 777 24.51 -10.39 32.45
CA TRP A 777 24.32 -10.46 30.99
C TRP A 777 25.61 -10.30 30.20
N LYS A 778 26.67 -9.81 30.85
CA LYS A 778 28.00 -9.67 30.27
C LYS A 778 28.77 -10.98 30.25
N GLU A 779 28.37 -11.99 31.04
CA GLU A 779 29.06 -13.27 31.09
C GLU A 779 29.01 -14.01 29.75
N GLY A 780 30.19 -14.40 29.25
CA GLY A 780 30.33 -15.08 27.96
C GLY A 780 30.12 -14.18 26.75
N LEU A 781 30.19 -12.85 26.91
CA LEU A 781 30.25 -11.88 25.82
C LEU A 781 31.62 -11.22 25.76
N ALA A 782 32.05 -10.93 24.54
CA ALA A 782 33.22 -10.11 24.26
C ALA A 782 33.11 -8.71 24.89
N PRO A 783 34.20 -8.14 25.44
CA PRO A 783 34.22 -6.77 25.98
C PRO A 783 33.70 -5.72 24.99
N ASN A 784 34.03 -5.87 23.71
CA ASN A 784 33.58 -4.96 22.64
C ASN A 784 32.06 -5.05 22.40
N THR A 785 31.48 -6.25 22.41
CA THR A 785 30.03 -6.46 22.31
C THR A 785 29.30 -5.78 23.46
N VAL A 786 29.82 -5.96 24.68
CA VAL A 786 29.29 -5.30 25.88
C VAL A 786 29.35 -3.79 25.72
N ALA A 787 30.45 -3.23 25.22
CA ALA A 787 30.58 -1.79 24.98
C ALA A 787 29.58 -1.25 23.94
N VAL A 788 29.29 -1.99 22.86
CA VAL A 788 28.24 -1.62 21.87
C VAL A 788 26.87 -1.56 22.53
N ILE A 789 26.53 -2.56 23.34
CA ILE A 789 25.24 -2.65 24.03
C ILE A 789 25.11 -1.55 25.09
N ASP A 790 26.15 -1.34 25.90
CA ASP A 790 26.19 -0.27 26.91
C ASP A 790 26.08 1.12 26.26
N SER A 791 26.71 1.33 25.09
CA SER A 791 26.57 2.57 24.31
C SER A 791 25.14 2.79 23.82
N CYS A 792 24.47 1.72 23.40
CA CYS A 792 23.08 1.76 22.94
C CYS A 792 22.10 2.08 24.08
N ILE A 793 22.27 1.45 25.25
CA ILE A 793 21.48 1.75 26.45
C ILE A 793 21.71 3.20 26.89
N THR A 794 22.97 3.65 26.86
CA THR A 794 23.35 5.03 27.20
C THR A 794 22.72 6.03 26.23
N ALA A 795 22.71 5.74 24.93
CA ALA A 795 22.07 6.58 23.92
C ALA A 795 20.53 6.64 24.06
N ALA A 796 19.88 5.53 24.41
CA ALA A 796 18.45 5.51 24.74
C ALA A 796 18.14 6.34 26.01
N ARG A 797 18.97 6.24 27.05
CA ARG A 797 18.85 7.09 28.26
C ARG A 797 19.06 8.57 27.95
N ALA A 798 20.09 8.91 27.18
CA ALA A 798 20.37 10.27 26.77
C ALA A 798 19.20 10.87 25.98
N THR A 799 18.61 10.10 25.07
CA THR A 799 17.39 10.47 24.33
C THR A 799 16.26 10.85 25.27
N THR A 800 15.99 10.03 26.29
CA THR A 800 14.96 10.30 27.29
C THR A 800 15.26 11.56 28.11
N VAL A 801 16.50 11.72 28.60
CA VAL A 801 16.90 12.88 29.41
C VAL A 801 16.78 14.18 28.63
N ILE A 802 17.21 14.18 27.37
CA ILE A 802 17.08 15.34 26.47
C ILE A 802 15.62 15.68 26.23
N MET A 803 14.77 14.67 26.01
CA MET A 803 13.34 14.88 25.77
C MET A 803 12.58 15.32 27.03
N ASP A 804 12.98 14.86 28.21
CA ASP A 804 12.45 15.33 29.50
C ASP A 804 12.78 16.81 29.73
N ALA A 805 14.04 17.20 29.51
CA ALA A 805 14.43 18.61 29.57
C ALA A 805 13.71 19.45 28.52
N ALA A 806 13.62 18.97 27.28
CA ALA A 806 12.84 19.64 26.24
C ALA A 806 11.37 19.82 26.64
N ALA A 807 10.76 18.84 27.32
CA ALA A 807 9.39 18.93 27.82
C ALA A 807 9.24 20.02 28.89
N LYS A 808 10.16 20.09 29.86
CA LYS A 808 10.21 21.13 30.90
C LYS A 808 10.32 22.54 30.31
N HIS A 809 11.05 22.68 29.20
CA HIS A 809 11.23 23.94 28.48
C HIS A 809 10.17 24.21 27.40
N ASN A 810 9.12 23.37 27.29
CA ASN A 810 8.08 23.46 26.25
C ASN A 810 8.61 23.41 24.80
N LEU A 811 9.72 22.71 24.58
CA LEU A 811 10.37 22.54 23.28
C LEU A 811 9.94 21.27 22.53
N VAL A 812 9.06 20.44 23.12
CA VAL A 812 8.58 19.20 22.50
C VAL A 812 7.57 19.50 21.39
N ALA A 813 7.86 19.02 20.18
CA ALA A 813 6.92 19.03 19.08
C ALA A 813 5.86 17.94 19.27
N THR A 814 4.81 18.25 20.04
CA THR A 814 3.75 17.29 20.44
C THR A 814 3.12 16.53 19.25
N TYR A 815 2.90 17.21 18.12
CA TYR A 815 2.37 16.62 16.88
C TYR A 815 3.46 16.38 15.82
N GLY A 816 4.73 16.54 16.21
CA GLY A 816 5.89 16.31 15.36
C GLY A 816 6.24 14.82 15.25
N TYR A 817 6.52 14.35 14.04
CA TYR A 817 6.92 12.96 13.81
C TYR A 817 8.24 12.60 14.50
N LEU A 818 9.26 13.47 14.42
CA LEU A 818 10.62 13.13 14.86
C LEU A 818 10.71 12.90 16.38
N ASP A 819 10.21 13.85 17.17
CA ASP A 819 10.25 13.76 18.64
C ASP A 819 9.53 12.50 19.13
N GLY A 820 8.36 12.21 18.57
CA GLY A 820 7.60 10.99 18.88
C GLY A 820 8.30 9.70 18.47
N GLU A 821 8.96 9.67 17.29
CA GLU A 821 9.72 8.52 16.83
C GLU A 821 10.97 8.25 17.67
N TYR A 822 11.71 9.29 18.06
CA TYR A 822 12.91 9.13 18.89
C TYR A 822 12.55 8.63 20.29
N VAL A 823 11.53 9.21 20.93
CA VAL A 823 11.07 8.74 22.25
C VAL A 823 10.54 7.30 22.16
N PHE A 824 9.74 6.99 21.14
CA PHE A 824 9.22 5.63 20.95
C PHE A 824 10.33 4.59 20.75
N SER A 825 11.32 4.88 19.89
CA SER A 825 12.42 3.95 19.66
C SER A 825 13.31 3.77 20.89
N ALA A 826 13.53 4.81 21.69
CA ALA A 826 14.27 4.71 22.95
C ALA A 826 13.47 3.93 24.01
N ALA A 827 12.18 4.20 24.13
CA ALA A 827 11.29 3.51 25.06
C ALA A 827 11.18 2.01 24.75
N LEU A 828 11.05 1.63 23.47
CA LEU A 828 11.03 0.22 23.05
C LEU A 828 12.29 -0.52 23.50
N LEU A 829 13.47 0.08 23.27
CA LEU A 829 14.74 -0.49 23.69
C LEU A 829 14.81 -0.64 25.21
N LEU A 830 14.46 0.41 25.95
CA LEU A 830 14.49 0.40 27.41
C LEU A 830 13.49 -0.60 28.02
N VAL A 831 12.30 -0.76 27.43
CA VAL A 831 11.34 -1.79 27.85
C VAL A 831 11.97 -3.17 27.75
N MET A 832 12.62 -3.48 26.63
CA MET A 832 13.23 -4.81 26.48
C MET A 832 14.47 -5.00 27.36
N VAL A 833 15.29 -3.98 27.54
CA VAL A 833 16.47 -4.03 28.43
C VAL A 833 16.05 -4.30 29.87
N ASN A 834 15.01 -3.62 30.36
CA ASN A 834 14.49 -3.86 31.71
C ASN A 834 13.83 -5.23 31.87
N ALA A 835 13.48 -5.88 30.77
CA ALA A 835 12.82 -7.17 30.79
C ALA A 835 13.82 -8.34 30.76
N ALA A 836 14.93 -8.19 30.03
CA ALA A 836 15.89 -9.29 29.81
C ALA A 836 17.22 -9.13 30.55
N PHE A 837 17.58 -7.92 31.01
CA PHE A 837 18.79 -7.67 31.79
C PHE A 837 18.47 -7.49 33.28
N PRO A 838 19.46 -7.67 34.17
CA PRO A 838 19.27 -7.49 35.60
C PRO A 838 18.66 -6.14 35.95
N PRO A 839 17.86 -6.05 37.03
CA PRO A 839 17.19 -4.81 37.41
C PRO A 839 18.19 -3.67 37.61
N ASP A 840 18.11 -2.65 36.77
CA ASP A 840 18.88 -1.41 36.89
C ASP A 840 17.91 -0.25 37.10
N GLU A 841 18.01 0.41 38.26
CA GLU A 841 17.08 1.49 38.63
C GLU A 841 17.15 2.66 37.65
N THR A 842 18.31 2.90 37.04
CA THR A 842 18.49 4.01 36.10
C THR A 842 17.80 3.74 34.77
N ASN A 843 17.91 2.51 34.26
CA ASN A 843 17.22 2.05 33.07
C ASN A 843 15.70 2.02 33.29
N ALA A 844 15.24 1.59 34.48
CA ALA A 844 13.83 1.60 34.83
C ALA A 844 13.27 3.02 34.88
N ARG A 845 14.00 3.95 35.51
CA ARG A 845 13.61 5.37 35.58
C ARG A 845 13.55 6.01 34.18
N ALA A 846 14.55 5.76 33.34
CA ALA A 846 14.56 6.25 31.96
C ALA A 846 13.41 5.66 31.13
N MET A 847 13.06 4.39 31.32
CA MET A 847 11.90 3.77 30.68
C MET A 847 10.60 4.49 31.10
N GLU A 848 10.39 4.68 32.40
CA GLU A 848 9.20 5.37 32.92
C GLU A 848 9.09 6.81 32.42
N THR A 849 10.21 7.55 32.39
CA THR A 849 10.21 8.90 31.82
C THR A 849 9.83 8.89 30.34
N ALA A 850 10.34 7.95 29.55
CA ALA A 850 10.00 7.84 28.13
C ALA A 850 8.52 7.49 27.90
N LEU A 851 7.96 6.56 28.70
CA LEU A 851 6.53 6.22 28.67
C LEU A 851 5.67 7.43 29.07
N ASN A 852 6.05 8.15 30.11
CA ASN A 852 5.35 9.37 30.55
C ASN A 852 5.41 10.49 29.52
N LEU A 853 6.51 10.63 28.78
CA LEU A 853 6.62 11.59 27.67
C LEU A 853 5.65 11.23 26.53
N LEU A 854 5.58 9.95 26.13
CA LEU A 854 4.61 9.48 25.12
C LEU A 854 3.17 9.71 25.57
N ARG A 855 2.87 9.36 26.83
CA ARG A 855 1.57 9.61 27.45
C ARG A 855 1.25 11.10 27.48
N GLY A 856 2.20 11.96 27.85
CA GLY A 856 2.01 13.40 27.89
C GLY A 856 1.70 14.00 26.51
N MET A 857 2.26 13.44 25.44
CA MET A 857 1.90 13.83 24.06
C MET A 857 0.53 13.26 23.64
N ALA A 858 0.20 12.04 24.08
CA ALA A 858 -1.10 11.41 23.85
C ALA A 858 -2.25 12.19 24.51
N ASP A 859 -2.11 12.54 25.79
CA ASP A 859 -3.08 13.30 26.59
C ASP A 859 -3.37 14.69 25.99
N ARG A 860 -2.44 15.22 25.19
CA ARG A 860 -2.59 16.49 24.49
C ARG A 860 -3.36 16.38 23.16
N GLY A 861 -3.67 15.17 22.70
CA GLY A 861 -4.47 14.90 21.49
C GLY A 861 -3.74 14.08 20.41
N ASN A 862 -2.51 13.61 20.64
CA ASN A 862 -1.78 12.80 19.66
C ASN A 862 -2.16 11.30 19.74
N THR A 863 -3.19 10.92 18.99
CA THR A 863 -3.73 9.55 18.95
C THR A 863 -2.74 8.50 18.44
N TYR A 864 -1.79 8.90 17.61
CA TYR A 864 -0.73 8.02 17.12
C TYR A 864 0.24 7.63 18.24
N LEU A 865 0.65 8.59 19.05
CA LEU A 865 1.52 8.33 20.21
C LEU A 865 0.79 7.61 21.33
N ASP A 866 -0.52 7.80 21.47
CA ASP A 866 -1.37 6.98 22.37
C ASP A 866 -1.28 5.49 22.01
N SER A 867 -1.47 5.16 20.74
CA SER A 867 -1.38 3.79 20.24
C SER A 867 0.01 3.17 20.48
N ARG A 868 1.08 3.96 20.26
CA ARG A 868 2.46 3.54 20.51
C ARG A 868 2.77 3.33 21.99
N HIS A 869 2.25 4.20 22.85
CA HIS A 869 2.36 4.08 24.29
C HIS A 869 1.66 2.80 24.79
N THR A 870 0.43 2.54 24.35
CA THR A 870 -0.31 1.33 24.72
C THR A 870 0.42 0.05 24.27
N LEU A 871 1.00 0.04 23.07
CA LEU A 871 1.81 -1.09 22.60
C LEU A 871 3.02 -1.37 23.51
N LEU A 872 3.71 -0.32 23.98
CA LEU A 872 4.84 -0.47 24.91
C LEU A 872 4.39 -1.00 26.27
N LEU A 873 3.22 -0.59 26.76
CA LEU A 873 2.64 -1.14 27.99
C LEU A 873 2.26 -2.61 27.86
N GLU A 874 1.70 -3.01 26.70
CA GLU A 874 1.41 -4.42 26.40
C GLU A 874 2.70 -5.25 26.36
N LEU A 875 3.74 -4.75 25.69
CA LEU A 875 5.05 -5.41 25.66
C LEU A 875 5.65 -5.51 27.07
N ARG A 876 5.61 -4.44 27.86
CA ARG A 876 6.08 -4.46 29.24
C ARG A 876 5.31 -5.48 30.10
N ALA A 877 4.00 -5.60 29.91
CA ALA A 877 3.18 -6.56 30.64
C ALA A 877 3.47 -8.00 30.20
N ALA A 878 3.74 -8.22 28.90
CA ALA A 878 4.06 -9.53 28.34
C ALA A 878 5.47 -10.02 28.73
N ILE A 879 6.44 -9.12 28.91
CA ILE A 879 7.83 -9.45 29.24
C ILE A 879 8.15 -9.18 30.74
N GLY A 880 7.19 -8.73 31.53
CA GLY A 880 7.42 -8.30 32.92
C GLY A 880 7.87 -9.44 33.85
N PRO A 881 8.69 -9.15 34.89
CA PRO A 881 9.23 -10.19 35.76
C PRO A 881 8.11 -10.86 36.55
N ARG A 882 8.06 -12.20 36.54
CA ARG A 882 7.41 -12.97 37.60
C ARG A 882 8.10 -12.55 38.91
N ARG A 883 7.46 -11.68 39.69
CA ARG A 883 7.90 -11.40 41.07
C ARG A 883 8.14 -12.74 41.73
N ALA A 884 9.38 -12.97 42.17
CA ALA A 884 9.71 -14.06 43.04
C ALA A 884 8.66 -14.09 44.16
N GLU A 885 7.96 -15.22 44.28
CA GLU A 885 7.20 -15.52 45.48
C GLU A 885 8.16 -15.33 46.66
N GLU A 886 7.95 -14.27 47.43
CA GLU A 886 8.55 -14.14 48.74
C GLU A 886 8.14 -15.38 49.54
N LYS A 887 9.08 -16.31 49.64
CA LYS A 887 9.15 -17.24 50.77
C LYS A 887 9.28 -16.36 52.00
N ASP A 888 8.17 -16.07 52.65
CA ASP A 888 8.19 -15.81 54.07
C ASP A 888 7.23 -16.73 54.80
N THR A 889 7.88 -17.49 55.67
CA THR A 889 7.36 -18.53 56.54
C THR A 889 6.37 -17.99 57.57
N ASP A 890 5.40 -18.84 57.90
CA ASP A 890 4.53 -18.82 59.07
C ASP A 890 4.99 -17.94 60.25
N THR A 891 4.16 -16.97 60.64
CA THR A 891 3.86 -16.76 62.07
C THR A 891 2.50 -16.07 62.24
N ALA A 892 1.66 -16.72 63.05
CA ALA A 892 0.30 -16.32 63.38
C ALA A 892 0.24 -15.06 64.29
N ASN A 893 -0.68 -14.13 64.02
CA ASN A 893 -1.83 -13.80 64.89
C ASN A 893 -2.49 -12.44 64.56
N SER A 894 -3.81 -12.40 64.82
CA SER A 894 -4.70 -11.26 65.11
C SER A 894 -5.29 -10.38 63.98
N LEU A 895 -6.58 -10.63 63.71
CA LEU A 895 -7.66 -9.70 63.31
C LEU A 895 -7.79 -8.49 64.29
N PRO A 896 -8.58 -7.40 64.03
CA PRO A 896 -9.82 -7.39 63.22
C PRO A 896 -10.22 -6.09 62.43
N THR A 897 -11.12 -6.31 61.46
CA THR A 897 -12.32 -5.53 61.06
C THR A 897 -12.25 -4.07 60.57
N GLY A 898 -12.82 -3.85 59.36
CA GLY A 898 -13.95 -2.91 59.20
C GLY A 898 -13.89 -1.91 58.05
N GLN A 899 -14.77 -2.11 57.07
CA GLN A 899 -15.68 -1.13 56.42
C GLN A 899 -15.65 -1.08 54.88
N LYS A 900 -16.85 -1.33 54.34
CA LYS A 900 -17.27 -1.36 52.94
C LYS A 900 -17.49 0.05 52.40
N ALA A 901 -17.18 0.27 51.13
CA ALA A 901 -17.73 1.37 50.33
C ALA A 901 -18.96 0.89 49.52
N PRO A 902 -20.03 1.71 49.36
CA PRO A 902 -21.06 1.50 48.36
C PRO A 902 -21.02 2.56 47.24
N VAL A 903 -21.70 2.22 46.14
CA VAL A 903 -21.68 2.85 44.81
C VAL A 903 -23.00 3.60 44.53
N THR A 904 -22.93 4.71 43.78
CA THR A 904 -23.96 5.41 42.93
C THR A 904 -25.20 6.10 43.57
N PRO A 905 -26.00 6.94 42.86
CA PRO A 905 -25.87 7.65 41.54
C PRO A 905 -26.45 9.11 41.45
N MET A 906 -26.17 9.79 40.32
CA MET A 906 -26.94 10.77 39.48
C MET A 906 -27.93 11.82 40.05
N THR A 907 -27.95 13.04 39.47
CA THR A 907 -29.13 13.65 38.77
C THR A 907 -28.88 15.05 38.16
N GLU A 908 -29.58 15.34 37.06
CA GLU A 908 -29.68 16.60 36.30
C GLU A 908 -30.73 17.59 36.87
N ASN A 909 -30.60 18.89 36.51
CA ASN A 909 -31.61 19.98 36.33
C ASN A 909 -30.90 21.32 36.60
N GLY A 910 -30.96 22.43 35.84
CA GLY A 910 -31.87 22.93 34.81
C GLY A 910 -32.63 24.17 35.33
N ALA A 911 -32.22 25.41 34.99
CA ALA A 911 -33.07 26.60 34.74
C ALA A 911 -32.32 27.97 34.64
N ASN A 912 -32.85 28.81 33.73
CA ASN A 912 -32.50 30.18 33.26
C ASN A 912 -32.46 31.30 34.35
N VAL A 913 -31.89 32.51 34.17
CA VAL A 913 -32.47 33.68 33.44
C VAL A 913 -31.52 34.93 33.46
N SER A 914 -31.39 35.57 32.28
CA SER A 914 -31.18 36.99 31.84
C SER A 914 -30.14 38.00 32.40
N ASP A 915 -29.41 38.58 31.43
CA ASP A 915 -29.09 40.01 31.13
C ASP A 915 -28.47 40.96 32.17
N ASN A 916 -27.20 41.34 31.94
CA ASN A 916 -26.77 42.72 31.60
C ASN A 916 -25.23 42.81 31.48
N VAL A 917 -24.75 43.48 30.44
CA VAL A 917 -23.36 43.92 30.18
C VAL A 917 -23.44 45.46 30.16
N PRO A 918 -22.52 46.26 30.77
CA PRO A 918 -21.13 46.29 30.29
C PRO A 918 -19.99 46.71 31.23
N ASP A 919 -18.81 46.27 30.78
CA ASP A 919 -17.49 46.92 30.77
C ASP A 919 -16.54 46.96 31.99
N SER A 920 -15.28 46.76 31.62
CA SER A 920 -14.01 47.13 32.28
C SER A 920 -13.45 46.29 33.45
N SER A 921 -12.33 45.61 33.11
CA SER A 921 -11.09 45.45 33.88
C SER A 921 -11.12 44.87 35.31
N ALA A 922 -10.67 43.61 35.45
CA ALA A 922 -9.42 43.21 36.14
C ALA A 922 -9.44 41.70 36.50
N GLU A 923 -8.24 41.14 36.70
CA GLU A 923 -7.95 39.94 37.50
C GLU A 923 -8.24 38.53 36.91
N LEU A 924 -7.21 37.97 36.27
CA LEU A 924 -7.03 36.52 36.16
C LEU A 924 -6.66 35.94 37.54
N ALA A 925 -7.60 35.22 38.15
CA ALA A 925 -7.36 34.37 39.30
C ALA A 925 -6.79 33.00 38.85
N THR A 926 -5.54 32.77 39.26
CA THR A 926 -4.88 31.49 39.57
C THR A 926 -5.72 30.22 39.49
N SER A 927 -5.38 29.32 38.56
CA SER A 927 -5.63 27.87 38.68
C SER A 927 -4.36 27.17 39.17
N GLN A 928 -4.54 26.31 40.17
CA GLN A 928 -3.50 25.72 41.01
C GLN A 928 -2.56 24.79 40.23
N VAL A 929 -1.28 25.12 40.30
CA VAL A 929 -0.15 24.25 39.91
C VAL A 929 -0.07 23.09 40.92
N LEU A 930 -0.21 21.85 40.45
CA LEU A 930 0.17 20.66 41.22
C LEU A 930 1.70 20.57 41.22
N THR A 931 2.32 21.05 42.30
CA THR A 931 3.74 20.82 42.60
C THR A 931 3.95 19.39 43.06
N TYR A 932 4.66 18.58 42.27
CA TYR A 932 5.21 17.30 42.71
C TYR A 932 6.68 17.52 43.12
N ASN A 933 6.97 17.35 44.42
CA ASN A 933 8.34 17.34 44.95
C ASN A 933 9.02 16.01 44.59
N TRP A 934 10.10 16.06 43.79
CA TRP A 934 10.96 14.91 43.48
C TRP A 934 12.15 14.85 44.46
N PRO A 935 12.58 13.68 44.96
CA PRO A 935 13.78 13.56 45.79
C PRO A 935 15.06 13.87 44.99
N GLN A 936 16.10 14.36 45.67
CA GLN A 936 17.38 14.84 45.09
C GLN A 936 18.11 13.79 44.22
N GLN A 937 18.71 14.27 43.11
CA GLN A 937 19.61 13.52 42.21
C GLN A 937 20.90 13.07 42.92
N PRO A 938 21.41 11.87 42.57
CA PRO A 938 22.87 11.67 42.55
C PRO A 938 23.40 11.08 41.22
N ASP A 939 24.58 11.59 40.85
CA ASP A 939 25.63 11.11 39.93
C ASP A 939 25.19 10.33 38.68
N LEU A 940 24.84 11.07 37.62
CA LEU A 940 24.78 10.54 36.26
C LEU A 940 26.22 10.33 35.75
N PRO A 941 26.60 9.13 35.25
CA PRO A 941 27.85 8.95 34.52
C PRO A 941 27.95 9.99 33.41
N SER A 942 29.15 10.50 33.17
CA SER A 942 29.43 11.45 32.10
C SER A 942 28.95 10.89 30.76
N PHE A 943 27.79 11.37 30.28
CA PHE A 943 27.27 11.08 28.93
C PHE A 943 28.25 11.57 27.82
N ARG A 944 29.36 12.23 28.20
CA ARG A 944 30.46 12.61 27.31
C ARG A 944 31.33 11.41 26.90
N ASP A 945 31.23 10.30 27.64
CA ASP A 945 32.09 9.13 27.48
C ASP A 945 31.37 7.96 26.78
N ILE A 946 30.65 8.21 25.67
CA ILE A 946 30.39 7.11 24.73
C ILE A 946 31.73 6.76 24.09
N ALA A 947 32.49 5.91 24.79
CA ALA A 947 33.81 5.45 24.39
C ALA A 947 33.65 4.35 23.35
N PHE A 948 33.71 4.74 22.08
CA PHE A 948 33.72 3.85 20.92
C PHE A 948 35.11 3.27 20.65
N GLN A 949 35.83 2.82 21.67
CA GLN A 949 37.12 2.13 21.49
C GLN A 949 36.86 0.65 21.26
N PHE A 950 37.18 0.18 20.06
CA PHE A 950 36.95 -1.20 19.63
C PHE A 950 38.25 -1.85 19.20
N ASP A 951 38.52 -3.06 19.68
CA ASP A 951 39.62 -3.91 19.17
C ASP A 951 39.05 -5.23 18.59
N LEU A 952 39.49 -5.62 17.40
CA LEU A 952 38.70 -6.37 16.41
C LEU A 952 38.72 -7.92 16.51
N ASN A 953 39.01 -8.52 17.67
CA ASN A 953 39.30 -9.97 17.72
C ASN A 953 38.31 -10.88 18.47
N ASP A 954 37.24 -10.36 19.09
CA ASP A 954 36.71 -11.10 20.24
C ASP A 954 35.64 -12.18 20.00
N ASP A 955 34.78 -12.16 18.96
CA ASP A 955 33.85 -13.30 18.72
C ASP A 955 33.09 -13.25 17.37
N PRO A 956 33.63 -13.74 16.24
CA PRO A 956 32.91 -13.79 14.97
C PRO A 956 31.60 -14.58 15.00
N ALA A 957 31.48 -15.59 15.87
CA ALA A 957 30.32 -16.48 15.91
C ALA A 957 29.08 -15.78 16.51
N LEU A 958 29.28 -14.87 17.47
CA LEU A 958 28.20 -14.03 18.00
C LEU A 958 27.57 -13.16 16.91
N TRP A 959 28.41 -12.59 16.05
CA TRP A 959 27.96 -11.70 14.96
C TRP A 959 27.35 -12.46 13.79
N GLU A 960 27.77 -13.70 13.54
CA GLU A 960 27.06 -14.62 12.65
C GLU A 960 25.64 -14.92 13.19
N GLY A 961 25.47 -15.12 14.49
CA GLY A 961 24.15 -15.26 15.10
C GLY A 961 23.28 -14.00 14.98
N ALA A 962 23.89 -12.82 15.20
CA ALA A 962 23.19 -11.54 15.05
C ALA A 962 22.80 -11.24 13.59
N LEU A 963 23.55 -11.77 12.61
CA LEU A 963 23.26 -11.65 11.19
C LEU A 963 21.99 -12.36 10.75
N ASP A 964 21.77 -13.57 11.23
CA ASP A 964 20.54 -14.30 10.95
C ASP A 964 19.32 -13.59 11.57
N GLN A 965 19.55 -12.80 12.62
CA GLN A 965 18.55 -11.91 13.22
C GLN A 965 18.39 -10.56 12.52
N ILE A 966 19.12 -10.23 11.45
CA ILE A 966 18.88 -8.98 10.70
C ILE A 966 17.59 -9.04 9.89
N ASP A 967 17.17 -10.24 9.46
CA ASP A 967 15.85 -10.51 8.89
C ASP A 967 14.77 -10.75 9.98
N ILE A 968 15.18 -10.65 11.26
CA ILE A 968 14.47 -10.95 12.51
C ILE A 968 13.48 -12.10 12.37
N ASP A 969 13.97 -13.28 11.97
CA ASP A 969 13.22 -14.54 11.96
C ASP A 969 12.94 -15.00 13.41
N MET A 970 12.05 -14.27 14.08
CA MET A 970 11.50 -14.67 15.37
C MET A 970 10.38 -15.68 15.09
N ASP A 971 10.66 -16.95 15.35
CA ASP A 971 9.66 -18.00 15.27
C ASP A 971 8.45 -17.57 16.13
N THR A 972 7.29 -17.36 15.52
CA THR A 972 6.09 -16.86 16.22
C THR A 972 5.74 -17.73 17.43
N ASP A 973 6.08 -19.03 17.32
CA ASP A 973 5.96 -20.03 18.37
C ASP A 973 6.85 -19.74 19.59
N TRP A 974 8.00 -19.10 19.41
CA TRP A 974 8.89 -18.69 20.51
C TRP A 974 8.25 -17.62 21.39
N ILE A 975 7.68 -16.57 20.79
CA ILE A 975 7.05 -15.47 21.53
C ILE A 975 5.82 -15.97 22.29
N GLU A 976 5.01 -16.81 21.65
CA GLU A 976 3.84 -17.37 22.30
C GLU A 976 4.20 -18.34 23.44
N ASN A 977 5.33 -19.05 23.36
CA ASN A 977 5.77 -19.96 24.41
C ASN A 977 6.58 -19.29 25.51
N THR A 978 7.34 -18.24 25.21
CA THR A 978 8.25 -17.56 26.14
C THR A 978 7.59 -16.37 26.84
N LEU A 979 6.66 -15.64 26.19
CA LEU A 979 5.94 -14.52 26.82
C LEU A 979 4.59 -14.90 27.45
N LYS A 980 4.01 -16.06 27.11
CA LYS A 980 2.77 -16.56 27.77
C LYS A 980 3.04 -17.54 28.92
N ARG A 981 4.27 -18.04 29.08
CA ARG A 981 4.68 -18.82 30.26
C ARG A 981 5.25 -17.83 31.27
#